data_AF-A0A1X7U3E3-F1
#
_entry.id   AF-A0A1X7U3E3-F1
#
_cell.length_a   1.000
_cell.length_b   1.000
_cell.length_c   1.000
_cell.angle_alpha   90.00
_cell.angle_beta   90.00
_cell.angle_gamma   90.00
#
_symmetry.space_group_name_H-M   'P 1'
#
loop_
_entity.id
_entity.type
_entity.pdbx_description
1 polymer ?
#
loop_
_entity_poly.entity_id
_entity_poly.type
_entity_poly.pdbx_seq_one_letter_code
_entity_poly.pdbx_strand_id
1 'polypeptide(L)'
;MALALLFQRKLKEVVRKRDETLDIIPSPQEHVYIRECIDCKFLVAGPTTKFTIENCDNVTVEFQSKISSGIMEVIQCSNTTLTVAKETKVPTITIDRSSCIHLHLHEPNVMSIIHTVGVLDVFVHFEPPFMTEQKVDHPPQEDGEFMTRCSVGKLMTEKCIREGGGYLTTVREKEIADKKVAEFEKKMEEMVAGTIGKKPKPVATNDKKDTPKTTPTQASPKSKPVDVGKDGSLADALQKGKDKLKHAETVEKHLPVVGVGSCGRGQGNQYNISDDAEKKEYFDGEEALDKKVKKIADWVRGSKHTILFTGAGISTSAGIPDFRSGMNTVLATGPGVWEVRAQGTSRPNTKITPILQASPTPTHMAIVKLHESGLCKFTVSQNVDGLHRRSGLPPNQLSEMHGNTNMETCKKCGRQYLRDFQTREAEHVFDHTTSRLCDDPACKGQLKDSIINFGENLPQGELTKAFNHAQKADVCIVLGSSLRVRPACQVPEVVAGNKGKVVICNLQKIPQFPESNNVLPVYSMCDTFMKKLMHELQLEIPKFLLHRRAKVTSKTKGDNLEVTVNGIDVDEDIPYSFIMAASCGGKRIAKAPFTFSVPAGEAGSQPLQIKLEFLGHYGEGPLTLEYEPAHKTCLYWLSYDMSEGAWHQMKKQNQ
;
A
#
# COMPACT_ATOMS: atom_id res chain seq x y z
N MET A 1 -6.58 -33.72 -1.15
CA MET A 1 -7.49 -34.04 -0.03
C MET A 1 -6.87 -33.87 1.36
N ALA A 2 -5.56 -34.08 1.59
CA ALA A 2 -4.94 -33.89 2.92
C ALA A 2 -4.77 -32.42 3.38
N LEU A 3 -4.77 -31.44 2.47
CA LEU A 3 -4.73 -30.00 2.84
C LEU A 3 -6.07 -29.44 3.34
N ALA A 4 -7.19 -30.10 3.07
CA ALA A 4 -8.52 -29.66 3.54
C ALA A 4 -8.74 -29.94 5.04
N LEU A 5 -7.86 -30.74 5.67
CA LEU A 5 -7.92 -31.07 7.10
C LEU A 5 -7.09 -30.12 7.98
N LEU A 6 -6.24 -29.26 7.40
CA LEU A 6 -5.36 -28.35 8.16
C LEU A 6 -5.98 -26.97 8.47
N PHE A 7 -7.16 -26.67 7.94
CA PHE A 7 -7.94 -25.45 8.19
C PHE A 7 -9.34 -25.72 8.76
N GLN A 8 -9.55 -26.86 9.41
CA GLN A 8 -10.70 -26.94 10.33
C GLN A 8 -10.40 -25.98 11.48
N ARG A 9 -11.09 -24.83 11.52
CA ARG A 9 -11.18 -24.03 12.75
C ARG A 9 -11.61 -25.00 13.84
N LYS A 10 -10.77 -25.21 14.86
CA LYS A 10 -11.16 -26.08 15.96
C LYS A 10 -12.41 -25.45 16.59
N LEU A 11 -13.51 -26.17 16.58
CA LEU A 11 -14.78 -25.66 17.06
C LEU A 11 -14.97 -26.21 18.48
N LYS A 12 -15.12 -25.32 19.45
CA LYS A 12 -15.56 -25.67 20.80
C LYS A 12 -17.05 -25.40 20.87
N GLU A 13 -17.82 -26.42 20.55
CA GLU A 13 -19.28 -26.32 20.42
C GLU A 13 -19.98 -26.73 21.71
N VAL A 14 -21.00 -25.96 22.12
CA VAL A 14 -21.94 -26.33 23.17
C VAL A 14 -23.35 -26.23 22.58
N VAL A 15 -24.05 -27.36 22.54
CA VAL A 15 -25.30 -27.50 21.76
C VAL A 15 -26.39 -28.11 22.63
N ARG A 16 -27.62 -27.59 22.53
CA ARG A 16 -28.83 -28.21 23.12
C ARG A 16 -28.74 -28.45 24.63
N LYS A 17 -28.15 -27.51 25.36
CA LYS A 17 -28.14 -27.54 26.83
C LYS A 17 -29.38 -26.88 27.40
N ARG A 18 -29.86 -27.39 28.53
CA ARG A 18 -31.02 -26.85 29.23
C ARG A 18 -30.79 -26.87 30.74
N ASP A 19 -31.08 -25.77 31.43
CA ASP A 19 -30.95 -25.63 32.89
C ASP A 19 -29.51 -25.93 33.42
N GLU A 20 -28.48 -25.68 32.60
CA GLU A 20 -27.10 -26.00 32.93
C GLU A 20 -26.25 -24.75 33.23
N THR A 21 -25.26 -24.91 34.12
CA THR A 21 -24.16 -23.94 34.30
C THR A 21 -22.86 -24.60 33.90
N LEU A 22 -22.12 -24.00 32.96
CA LEU A 22 -20.98 -24.62 32.30
C LEU A 22 -19.79 -23.67 32.16
N ASP A 23 -18.62 -24.18 32.49
CA ASP A 23 -17.35 -23.50 32.22
C ASP A 23 -16.79 -23.96 30.87
N ILE A 24 -16.57 -23.00 29.97
CA ILE A 24 -15.98 -23.22 28.67
C ILE A 24 -14.55 -22.69 28.71
N ILE A 25 -13.60 -23.61 28.67
CA ILE A 25 -12.17 -23.30 28.58
C ILE A 25 -11.69 -23.69 27.17
N PRO A 26 -11.81 -22.78 26.18
CA PRO A 26 -11.30 -23.02 24.85
C PRO A 26 -9.77 -22.89 24.80
N SER A 27 -9.17 -23.54 23.81
CA SER A 27 -7.80 -23.28 23.39
C SER A 27 -7.73 -22.01 22.52
N PRO A 28 -6.58 -21.28 22.47
CA PRO A 28 -6.46 -20.02 21.70
C PRO A 28 -6.81 -20.06 20.21
N GLN A 29 -6.86 -21.26 19.61
CA GLN A 29 -7.19 -21.49 18.20
C GLN A 29 -8.65 -21.93 17.98
N GLU A 30 -9.42 -22.08 19.06
CA GLU A 30 -10.80 -22.54 18.99
C GLU A 30 -11.77 -21.38 18.73
N HIS A 31 -12.87 -21.66 18.04
CA HIS A 31 -14.06 -20.81 18.00
C HIS A 31 -15.04 -21.38 19.00
N VAL A 32 -15.45 -20.58 19.98
CA VAL A 32 -16.53 -20.94 20.90
C VAL A 32 -17.87 -20.68 20.23
N TYR A 33 -18.67 -21.73 20.09
CA TYR A 33 -19.98 -21.67 19.46
C TYR A 33 -21.04 -22.31 20.36
N ILE A 34 -21.88 -21.48 20.96
CA ILE A 34 -22.99 -21.91 21.81
C ILE A 34 -24.25 -21.86 20.97
N ARG A 35 -24.99 -22.95 20.86
CA ARG A 35 -26.24 -22.92 20.10
C ARG A 35 -27.36 -23.78 20.68
N GLU A 36 -28.60 -23.39 20.39
CA GLU A 36 -29.80 -24.15 20.77
C GLU A 36 -29.91 -24.39 22.29
N CYS A 37 -29.34 -23.50 23.12
CA CYS A 37 -29.33 -23.65 24.59
C CYS A 37 -30.43 -22.81 25.25
N ILE A 38 -31.03 -23.32 26.32
CA ILE A 38 -32.17 -22.68 27.00
C ILE A 38 -31.91 -22.65 28.51
N ASP A 39 -32.19 -21.55 29.20
CA ASP A 39 -32.05 -21.45 30.66
C ASP A 39 -30.64 -21.78 31.17
N CYS A 40 -29.60 -21.39 30.42
CA CYS A 40 -28.21 -21.77 30.70
C CYS A 40 -27.33 -20.60 31.15
N LYS A 41 -26.28 -20.91 31.93
CA LYS A 41 -25.22 -19.98 32.30
C LYS A 41 -23.87 -20.50 31.81
N PHE A 42 -23.10 -19.64 31.16
CA PHE A 42 -21.80 -20.00 30.61
C PHE A 42 -20.72 -19.06 31.13
N LEU A 43 -19.62 -19.63 31.61
CA LEU A 43 -18.40 -18.89 31.90
C LEU A 43 -17.35 -19.24 30.83
N VAL A 44 -16.93 -18.26 30.04
CA VAL A 44 -15.87 -18.45 29.04
C VAL A 44 -14.55 -17.90 29.60
N ALA A 45 -13.74 -18.81 30.15
CA ALA A 45 -12.51 -18.47 30.88
C ALA A 45 -11.22 -18.61 30.05
N GLY A 46 -11.28 -19.17 28.83
CA GLY A 46 -10.12 -19.36 27.95
C GLY A 46 -10.14 -18.45 26.70
N PRO A 47 -8.98 -18.19 26.08
CA PRO A 47 -8.89 -17.35 24.89
C PRO A 47 -9.52 -18.06 23.68
N THR A 48 -10.24 -17.31 22.86
CA THR A 48 -10.93 -17.82 21.66
C THR A 48 -10.60 -16.98 20.44
N THR A 49 -10.71 -17.58 19.26
CA THR A 49 -10.56 -16.86 17.99
C THR A 49 -11.77 -16.00 17.66
N LYS A 50 -12.96 -16.51 17.94
CA LYS A 50 -14.27 -15.89 17.70
C LYS A 50 -15.25 -16.42 18.75
N PHE A 51 -16.31 -15.69 19.04
CA PHE A 51 -17.41 -16.15 19.87
C PHE A 51 -18.73 -15.95 19.13
N THR A 52 -19.54 -17.01 19.06
CA THR A 52 -20.89 -16.96 18.48
C THR A 52 -21.87 -17.64 19.43
N ILE A 53 -23.00 -17.00 19.69
CA ILE A 53 -24.17 -17.60 20.32
C ILE A 53 -25.35 -17.56 19.35
N GLU A 54 -26.03 -18.68 19.16
CA GLU A 54 -27.08 -18.81 18.16
C GLU A 54 -28.30 -19.60 18.64
N ASN A 55 -29.52 -19.17 18.31
CA ASN A 55 -30.76 -19.90 18.63
C ASN A 55 -30.90 -20.25 20.12
N CYS A 56 -30.47 -19.36 21.02
CA CYS A 56 -30.51 -19.58 22.47
C CYS A 56 -31.58 -18.70 23.14
N ASP A 57 -32.18 -19.17 24.24
CA ASP A 57 -33.19 -18.43 24.99
C ASP A 57 -32.88 -18.43 26.49
N ASN A 58 -33.03 -17.27 27.14
CA ASN A 58 -32.74 -17.08 28.56
C ASN A 58 -31.32 -17.57 28.95
N VAL A 59 -30.31 -17.07 28.25
CA VAL A 59 -28.91 -17.46 28.46
C VAL A 59 -28.08 -16.32 29.06
N THR A 60 -27.26 -16.62 30.06
CA THR A 60 -26.23 -15.70 30.55
C THR A 60 -24.84 -16.20 30.15
N VAL A 61 -24.02 -15.33 29.58
CA VAL A 61 -22.61 -15.62 29.26
C VAL A 61 -21.72 -14.59 29.93
N GLU A 62 -20.79 -15.05 30.75
CA GLU A 62 -19.71 -14.23 31.29
C GLU A 62 -18.42 -14.55 30.54
N PHE A 63 -17.81 -13.53 29.94
CA PHE A 63 -16.61 -13.65 29.14
C PHE A 63 -15.42 -13.03 29.87
N GLN A 64 -14.48 -13.86 30.33
CA GLN A 64 -13.33 -13.45 31.14
C GLN A 64 -11.99 -13.49 30.40
N SER A 65 -11.99 -13.73 29.08
CA SER A 65 -10.76 -13.94 28.31
C SER A 65 -10.69 -13.11 27.03
N LYS A 66 -9.72 -13.34 26.14
CA LYS A 66 -9.54 -12.56 24.91
C LYS A 66 -10.20 -13.22 23.69
N ILE A 67 -10.81 -12.40 22.83
CA ILE A 67 -11.29 -12.79 21.50
C ILE A 67 -10.31 -12.25 20.45
N SER A 68 -9.56 -13.12 19.77
CA SER A 68 -8.49 -12.65 18.86
C SER A 68 -9.02 -11.91 17.62
N SER A 69 -10.19 -12.29 17.10
CA SER A 69 -10.85 -11.54 16.02
C SER A 69 -11.49 -10.24 16.49
N GLY A 70 -11.73 -10.08 17.80
CA GLY A 70 -12.50 -8.97 18.34
C GLY A 70 -13.99 -8.98 17.96
N ILE A 71 -14.50 -10.10 17.42
CA ILE A 71 -15.87 -10.23 16.93
C ILE A 71 -16.67 -11.16 17.84
N MET A 72 -17.84 -10.68 18.26
CA MET A 72 -18.86 -11.41 18.99
C MET A 72 -20.17 -11.40 18.19
N GLU A 73 -20.77 -12.56 18.00
CA GLU A 73 -22.03 -12.71 17.26
C GLU A 73 -23.12 -13.28 18.15
N VAL A 74 -24.30 -12.67 18.09
CA VAL A 74 -25.54 -13.08 18.74
C VAL A 74 -26.59 -13.22 17.65
N ILE A 75 -27.07 -14.42 17.40
CA ILE A 75 -27.92 -14.73 16.25
C ILE A 75 -29.17 -15.44 16.74
N GLN A 76 -30.36 -14.92 16.42
CA GLN A 76 -31.63 -15.56 16.76
C GLN A 76 -31.78 -15.93 18.26
N CYS A 77 -31.29 -15.07 19.15
CA CYS A 77 -31.36 -15.31 20.60
C CYS A 77 -32.43 -14.44 21.27
N SER A 78 -32.98 -14.90 22.39
CA SER A 78 -33.91 -14.14 23.22
C SER A 78 -33.49 -14.13 24.69
N ASN A 79 -33.75 -13.03 25.39
CA ASN A 79 -33.48 -12.89 26.84
C ASN A 79 -32.02 -13.22 27.22
N THR A 80 -31.06 -12.78 26.40
CA THR A 80 -29.65 -13.15 26.57
C THR A 80 -28.86 -12.04 27.23
N THR A 81 -28.14 -12.37 28.30
CA THR A 81 -27.20 -11.46 28.98
C THR A 81 -25.76 -11.84 28.64
N LEU A 82 -24.98 -10.87 28.18
CA LEU A 82 -23.55 -11.03 27.88
C LEU A 82 -22.74 -10.07 28.73
N THR A 83 -21.91 -10.60 29.63
CA THR A 83 -21.00 -9.83 30.47
C THR A 83 -19.58 -9.96 29.94
N VAL A 84 -18.96 -8.83 29.60
CA VAL A 84 -17.58 -8.76 29.09
C VAL A 84 -16.68 -8.21 30.19
N ALA A 85 -15.75 -9.04 30.67
CA ALA A 85 -14.82 -8.64 31.72
C ALA A 85 -13.90 -7.50 31.27
N LYS A 86 -13.40 -6.73 32.25
CA LYS A 86 -12.55 -5.54 32.07
C LYS A 86 -11.37 -5.73 31.11
N GLU A 87 -10.73 -6.89 31.10
CA GLU A 87 -9.54 -7.16 30.28
C GLU A 87 -9.86 -7.63 28.86
N THR A 88 -11.15 -7.84 28.57
CA THR A 88 -11.64 -8.31 27.28
C THR A 88 -12.07 -7.14 26.43
N LYS A 89 -11.49 -7.03 25.23
CA LYS A 89 -11.95 -6.07 24.21
C LYS A 89 -12.75 -6.79 23.14
N VAL A 90 -13.91 -6.24 22.79
CA VAL A 90 -14.80 -6.76 21.75
C VAL A 90 -15.20 -5.61 20.82
N PRO A 91 -14.30 -5.17 19.92
CA PRO A 91 -14.53 -4.05 19.01
C PRO A 91 -15.83 -4.13 18.22
N THR A 92 -16.28 -5.34 17.86
CA THR A 92 -17.47 -5.54 17.04
C THR A 92 -18.40 -6.57 17.67
N ILE A 93 -19.60 -6.14 17.99
CA ILE A 93 -20.69 -7.01 18.43
C ILE A 93 -21.76 -6.99 17.34
N THR A 94 -22.12 -8.15 16.81
CA THR A 94 -23.19 -8.29 15.81
C THR A 94 -24.36 -9.01 16.45
N ILE A 95 -25.55 -8.43 16.33
CA ILE A 95 -26.80 -8.98 16.86
C ILE A 95 -27.78 -9.09 15.70
N ASP A 96 -28.15 -10.31 15.33
CA ASP A 96 -29.03 -10.61 14.21
C ASP A 96 -30.30 -11.31 14.73
N ARG A 97 -31.47 -10.83 14.33
CA ARG A 97 -32.80 -11.41 14.60
C ARG A 97 -33.03 -11.86 16.04
N SER A 98 -32.53 -11.06 16.99
CA SER A 98 -32.55 -11.37 18.41
C SER A 98 -33.45 -10.40 19.19
N SER A 99 -33.85 -10.73 20.41
CA SER A 99 -34.72 -9.89 21.25
C SER A 99 -34.26 -9.89 22.71
N CYS A 100 -34.48 -8.77 23.42
CA CYS A 100 -34.12 -8.62 24.83
C CYS A 100 -32.65 -9.03 25.12
N ILE A 101 -31.71 -8.35 24.46
CA ILE A 101 -30.28 -8.60 24.64
C ILE A 101 -29.68 -7.59 25.62
N HIS A 102 -29.05 -8.07 26.69
CA HIS A 102 -28.38 -7.27 27.70
C HIS A 102 -26.87 -7.40 27.54
N LEU A 103 -26.18 -6.31 27.22
CA LEU A 103 -24.72 -6.25 27.12
C LEU A 103 -24.15 -5.52 28.34
N HIS A 104 -23.40 -6.22 29.19
CA HIS A 104 -22.72 -5.65 30.35
C HIS A 104 -21.25 -5.47 30.01
N LEU A 105 -20.83 -4.22 29.85
CA LEU A 105 -19.49 -3.83 29.41
C LEU A 105 -18.80 -3.01 30.51
N HIS A 106 -17.52 -3.25 30.75
CA HIS A 106 -16.78 -2.51 31.79
C HIS A 106 -16.68 -1.00 31.49
N GLU A 107 -16.36 -0.62 30.25
CA GLU A 107 -16.22 0.78 29.84
C GLU A 107 -16.68 0.98 28.38
N PRO A 108 -17.06 2.22 27.98
CA PRO A 108 -17.52 2.51 26.62
C PRO A 108 -16.59 2.07 25.48
N ASN A 109 -15.27 2.09 25.72
CA ASN A 109 -14.25 1.78 24.71
C ASN A 109 -14.02 0.27 24.51
N VAL A 110 -14.72 -0.59 25.26
CA VAL A 110 -14.67 -2.06 25.07
C VAL A 110 -15.18 -2.46 23.68
N MET A 111 -16.17 -1.73 23.17
CA MET A 111 -16.73 -1.91 21.83
C MET A 111 -16.56 -0.65 20.98
N SER A 112 -16.40 -0.84 19.67
CA SER A 112 -16.40 0.25 18.69
C SER A 112 -17.74 0.36 17.99
N ILE A 113 -18.35 -0.78 17.66
CA ILE A 113 -19.59 -0.88 16.90
C ILE A 113 -20.45 -2.03 17.45
N ILE A 114 -21.75 -1.75 17.62
CA ILE A 114 -22.81 -2.75 17.70
C ILE A 114 -23.57 -2.71 16.38
N HIS A 115 -23.62 -3.82 15.66
CA HIS A 115 -24.38 -3.96 14.43
C HIS A 115 -25.66 -4.77 14.72
N THR A 116 -26.82 -4.20 14.43
CA THR A 116 -28.12 -4.85 14.69
C THR A 116 -28.92 -5.04 13.41
N VAL A 117 -29.53 -6.22 13.24
CA VAL A 117 -30.41 -6.53 12.10
C VAL A 117 -31.64 -7.25 12.61
N GLY A 118 -32.85 -6.70 12.41
CA GLY A 118 -34.09 -7.33 12.86
C GLY A 118 -34.17 -7.56 14.38
N VAL A 119 -33.67 -6.61 15.17
CA VAL A 119 -33.57 -6.72 16.64
C VAL A 119 -34.64 -5.89 17.32
N LEU A 120 -35.33 -6.46 18.31
CA LEU A 120 -36.43 -5.77 19.01
C LEU A 120 -35.95 -4.90 20.17
N ASP A 121 -35.02 -5.41 21.00
CA ASP A 121 -34.54 -4.71 22.19
C ASP A 121 -33.08 -5.08 22.51
N VAL A 122 -32.20 -4.07 22.62
CA VAL A 122 -30.83 -4.21 23.12
C VAL A 122 -30.57 -3.16 24.19
N PHE A 123 -30.05 -3.60 25.33
CA PHE A 123 -29.68 -2.77 26.47
C PHE A 123 -28.19 -2.89 26.71
N VAL A 124 -27.49 -1.76 26.85
CA VAL A 124 -26.06 -1.69 27.16
C VAL A 124 -25.87 -1.11 28.55
N HIS A 125 -25.21 -1.87 29.40
CA HIS A 125 -24.89 -1.54 30.78
C HIS A 125 -23.40 -1.27 30.88
N PHE A 126 -23.03 -0.10 31.42
CA PHE A 126 -21.64 0.23 31.73
C PHE A 126 -21.40 0.18 33.23
N GLU A 127 -20.20 -0.22 33.66
CA GLU A 127 -19.82 -0.16 35.08
C GLU A 127 -19.56 1.29 35.54
N PRO A 128 -19.80 1.63 36.82
CA PRO A 128 -19.47 2.93 37.38
C PRO A 128 -17.98 3.30 37.16
N PRO A 129 -17.64 4.57 36.85
CA PRO A 129 -18.43 5.80 36.98
C PRO A 129 -19.26 6.18 35.74
N PHE A 130 -19.33 5.32 34.73
CA PHE A 130 -20.10 5.58 33.52
C PHE A 130 -21.60 5.35 33.81
N MET A 131 -22.49 6.26 33.38
CA MET A 131 -23.93 6.24 33.70
C MET A 131 -24.63 4.92 33.30
N THR A 132 -25.62 4.56 34.13
CA THR A 132 -26.53 3.40 34.14
C THR A 132 -27.29 3.16 32.83
N GLU A 133 -27.50 1.88 32.49
CA GLU A 133 -28.29 1.29 31.38
C GLU A 133 -28.74 2.25 30.27
N GLN A 134 -28.26 2.00 29.04
CA GLN A 134 -28.72 2.68 27.83
C GLN A 134 -29.37 1.69 26.88
N LYS A 135 -30.61 1.98 26.46
CA LYS A 135 -31.25 1.25 25.37
C LYS A 135 -30.64 1.68 24.04
N VAL A 136 -30.35 0.72 23.16
CA VAL A 136 -30.04 1.01 21.76
C VAL A 136 -31.32 1.48 21.10
N ASP A 137 -31.38 2.78 20.80
CA ASP A 137 -32.54 3.38 20.15
C ASP A 137 -32.53 3.04 18.66
N HIS A 138 -33.51 2.25 18.22
CA HIS A 138 -33.69 1.92 16.81
C HIS A 138 -34.81 2.80 16.25
N PRO A 139 -34.58 3.55 15.16
CA PRO A 139 -35.64 4.28 14.47
C PRO A 139 -36.81 3.36 14.12
N PRO A 140 -38.07 3.79 14.29
CA PRO A 140 -39.24 2.95 14.01
C PRO A 140 -39.32 2.60 12.52
N GLN A 141 -38.95 1.36 12.17
CA GLN A 141 -39.13 0.72 10.87
C GLN A 141 -38.78 -0.79 11.01
N GLU A 142 -39.64 -1.69 10.53
CA GLU A 142 -39.56 -3.13 10.82
C GLU A 142 -38.48 -3.90 10.04
N ASP A 143 -37.86 -3.32 8.99
CA ASP A 143 -36.81 -3.99 8.20
C ASP A 143 -35.60 -3.07 7.95
N GLY A 144 -34.65 -3.04 8.89
CA GLY A 144 -33.43 -2.25 8.79
C GLY A 144 -32.21 -2.91 9.43
N GLU A 145 -31.05 -2.69 8.81
CA GLU A 145 -29.74 -2.89 9.44
C GLU A 145 -29.34 -1.56 10.10
N PHE A 146 -28.83 -1.62 11.32
CA PHE A 146 -28.44 -0.44 12.08
C PHE A 146 -27.05 -0.61 12.68
N MET A 147 -26.35 0.51 12.81
CA MET A 147 -25.05 0.58 13.42
C MET A 147 -25.08 1.54 14.60
N THR A 148 -24.73 1.04 15.77
CA THR A 148 -24.66 1.83 17.00
C THR A 148 -23.21 1.98 17.45
N ARG A 149 -22.84 3.21 17.78
CA ARG A 149 -21.50 3.58 18.29
C ARG A 149 -21.66 4.31 19.62
N CYS A 150 -20.70 4.17 20.53
CA CYS A 150 -20.67 5.00 21.73
C CYS A 150 -19.79 6.22 21.49
N SER A 151 -20.34 7.42 21.69
CA SER A 151 -19.62 8.69 21.60
C SER A 151 -19.84 9.49 22.88
N VAL A 152 -18.77 9.82 23.60
CA VAL A 152 -18.82 10.58 24.87
C VAL A 152 -19.81 9.97 25.88
N GLY A 153 -19.82 8.64 25.98
CA GLY A 153 -20.70 7.90 26.88
C GLY A 153 -22.17 7.83 26.48
N LYS A 154 -22.55 8.28 25.27
CA LYS A 154 -23.91 8.11 24.71
C LYS A 154 -23.91 7.16 23.51
N LEU A 155 -24.93 6.31 23.43
CA LEU A 155 -25.17 5.50 22.24
C LEU A 155 -25.79 6.33 21.12
N MET A 156 -25.22 6.22 19.94
CA MET A 156 -25.69 6.84 18.70
C MET A 156 -25.96 5.74 17.69
N THR A 157 -27.22 5.55 17.32
CA THR A 157 -27.64 4.55 16.32
C THR A 157 -27.94 5.23 15.00
N GLU A 158 -27.41 4.67 13.92
CA GLU A 158 -27.63 5.15 12.56
C GLU A 158 -28.14 3.99 11.69
N LYS A 159 -29.13 4.27 10.81
CA LYS A 159 -29.60 3.29 9.83
C LYS A 159 -28.51 3.06 8.79
N CYS A 160 -28.21 1.79 8.56
CA CYS A 160 -27.32 1.38 7.50
C CYS A 160 -28.06 1.35 6.16
N ILE A 161 -27.31 1.65 5.11
CA ILE A 161 -27.70 1.53 3.72
C ILE A 161 -26.65 0.71 3.01
N ARG A 162 -27.10 -0.11 2.05
CA ARG A 162 -26.21 -0.89 1.20
C ARG A 162 -26.08 -0.21 -0.15
N GLU A 163 -24.87 0.18 -0.50
CA GLU A 163 -24.58 0.68 -1.85
C GLU A 163 -24.24 -0.46 -2.81
N GLY A 164 -24.37 -0.20 -4.11
CA GLY A 164 -24.14 -1.19 -5.18
C GLY A 164 -22.83 -1.96 -4.96
N GLY A 165 -22.93 -3.28 -4.91
CA GLY A 165 -21.82 -4.18 -4.50
C GLY A 165 -21.93 -4.72 -3.07
N GLY A 166 -22.93 -4.31 -2.28
CA GLY A 166 -23.24 -4.89 -0.97
C GLY A 166 -22.52 -4.23 0.22
N TYR A 167 -21.97 -3.01 0.03
CA TYR A 167 -21.25 -2.28 1.08
C TYR A 167 -22.18 -1.59 2.05
N LEU A 168 -22.01 -1.86 3.34
CA LEU A 168 -22.76 -1.25 4.42
C LEU A 168 -22.15 0.11 4.82
N THR A 169 -22.91 1.19 4.69
CA THR A 169 -22.56 2.56 5.13
C THR A 169 -23.76 3.19 5.86
N THR A 170 -23.64 4.34 6.54
CA THR A 170 -24.81 4.99 7.17
C THR A 170 -25.43 6.08 6.29
N VAL A 171 -26.72 6.37 6.49
CA VAL A 171 -27.42 7.45 5.76
C VAL A 171 -26.67 8.78 5.88
N ARG A 172 -26.16 9.11 7.08
CA ARG A 172 -25.38 10.33 7.31
C ARG A 172 -24.06 10.32 6.56
N GLU A 173 -23.34 9.19 6.57
CA GLU A 173 -22.08 9.04 5.86
C GLU A 173 -22.27 9.23 4.34
N LYS A 174 -23.38 8.73 3.79
CA LYS A 174 -23.77 8.98 2.41
C LYS A 174 -24.18 10.42 2.14
N GLU A 175 -25.05 11.03 2.95
CA GLU A 175 -25.45 12.43 2.74
C GLU A 175 -24.24 13.38 2.79
N ILE A 176 -23.25 13.08 3.63
CA ILE A 176 -21.99 13.82 3.68
C ILE A 176 -21.17 13.57 2.40
N ALA A 177 -21.14 12.35 1.88
CA ALA A 177 -20.47 12.01 0.63
C ALA A 177 -21.13 12.70 -0.57
N ASP A 178 -22.46 12.62 -0.67
CA ASP A 178 -23.27 13.23 -1.74
C ASP A 178 -23.13 14.76 -1.73
N LYS A 179 -23.17 15.40 -0.55
CA LYS A 179 -22.91 16.85 -0.44
C LYS A 179 -21.51 17.22 -0.91
N LYS A 180 -20.50 16.42 -0.59
CA LYS A 180 -19.12 16.65 -1.04
C LYS A 180 -18.98 16.46 -2.55
N VAL A 181 -19.71 15.52 -3.14
CA VAL A 181 -19.75 15.32 -4.61
C VAL A 181 -20.42 16.53 -5.27
N ALA A 182 -21.58 16.96 -4.79
CA ALA A 182 -22.29 18.12 -5.33
C ALA A 182 -21.48 19.43 -5.20
N GLU A 183 -20.80 19.65 -4.07
CA GLU A 183 -19.89 20.79 -3.90
C GLU A 183 -18.67 20.73 -4.83
N PHE A 184 -18.21 19.53 -5.16
CA PHE A 184 -17.09 19.31 -6.07
C PHE A 184 -17.50 19.56 -7.53
N GLU A 185 -18.68 19.09 -7.93
CA GLU A 185 -19.26 19.32 -9.27
C GLU A 185 -19.48 20.81 -9.53
N LYS A 186 -20.07 21.54 -8.56
CA LYS A 186 -20.26 22.98 -8.66
C LYS A 186 -18.93 23.74 -8.84
N LYS A 187 -17.88 23.33 -8.12
CA LYS A 187 -16.53 23.91 -8.26
C LYS A 187 -15.88 23.57 -9.61
N MET A 188 -16.21 22.42 -10.20
CA MET A 188 -15.76 22.05 -11.54
C MET A 188 -16.42 22.91 -12.62
N GLU A 189 -17.73 23.15 -12.52
CA GLU A 189 -18.45 24.03 -13.47
C GLU A 189 -17.89 25.46 -13.48
N GLU A 190 -17.59 25.99 -12.29
CA GLU A 190 -16.95 27.31 -12.12
C GLU A 190 -15.53 27.36 -12.75
N MET A 191 -14.77 26.26 -12.72
CA MET A 191 -13.46 26.17 -13.38
C MET A 191 -13.55 26.09 -14.91
N VAL A 192 -14.54 25.38 -15.44
CA VAL A 192 -14.72 25.23 -16.89
C VAL A 192 -15.11 26.57 -17.52
N ALA A 193 -15.94 27.36 -16.86
CA ALA A 193 -16.30 28.71 -17.30
C ALA A 193 -15.10 29.68 -17.35
N GLY A 194 -14.08 29.48 -16.50
CA GLY A 194 -12.88 30.31 -16.45
C GLY A 194 -11.84 30.05 -17.55
N THR A 195 -11.96 28.93 -18.28
CA THR A 195 -10.89 28.44 -19.18
C THR A 195 -11.16 28.77 -20.67
N ILE A 196 -12.38 29.15 -21.04
CA ILE A 196 -12.75 29.51 -22.43
C ILE A 196 -12.54 31.01 -22.64
N GLY A 197 -11.29 31.44 -22.86
CA GLY A 197 -11.03 32.86 -23.08
C GLY A 197 -9.60 33.26 -23.38
N LYS A 198 -8.95 32.65 -24.38
CA LYS A 198 -7.82 33.25 -25.12
C LYS A 198 -7.47 32.42 -26.37
N LYS A 199 -7.81 32.92 -27.56
CA LYS A 199 -7.35 32.37 -28.85
C LYS A 199 -5.88 32.79 -29.12
N PRO A 200 -5.04 31.93 -29.71
CA PRO A 200 -3.69 32.30 -30.12
C PRO A 200 -3.70 33.13 -31.42
N LYS A 201 -2.83 34.15 -31.51
CA LYS A 201 -2.61 34.97 -32.73
C LYS A 201 -1.54 34.33 -33.64
N PRO A 202 -1.60 34.56 -34.97
CA PRO A 202 -0.71 33.91 -35.93
C PRO A 202 0.65 34.61 -36.06
N VAL A 203 1.67 33.82 -36.40
CA VAL A 203 3.06 34.20 -36.67
C VAL A 203 3.18 34.90 -38.02
N ALA A 204 3.96 35.99 -38.09
CA ALA A 204 4.38 36.65 -39.32
C ALA A 204 5.92 36.73 -39.41
N THR A 205 6.43 36.50 -40.61
CA THR A 205 7.84 36.37 -41.01
C THR A 205 8.45 37.69 -41.51
N ASN A 206 9.78 37.85 -41.32
CA ASN A 206 10.80 38.35 -42.27
C ASN A 206 11.86 39.31 -41.68
N ASP A 207 13.13 38.86 -41.79
CA ASP A 207 14.37 39.50 -42.27
C ASP A 207 14.67 40.99 -42.04
N LYS A 208 15.86 41.29 -41.45
CA LYS A 208 16.99 42.02 -42.08
C LYS A 208 18.22 42.30 -41.17
N LYS A 209 19.41 41.96 -41.72
CA LYS A 209 20.74 42.64 -41.78
C LYS A 209 21.62 42.95 -40.53
N ASP A 210 22.86 42.42 -40.59
CA ASP A 210 24.23 43.03 -40.43
C ASP A 210 24.45 44.11 -39.34
N THR A 211 25.49 44.21 -38.50
CA THR A 211 26.91 43.74 -38.41
C THR A 211 27.47 44.14 -37.00
N PRO A 212 28.71 43.76 -36.58
CA PRO A 212 29.14 43.72 -35.16
C PRO A 212 29.97 44.92 -34.67
N LYS A 213 30.02 45.18 -33.34
CA LYS A 213 31.07 45.98 -32.66
C LYS A 213 31.16 45.73 -31.13
N THR A 214 32.33 45.20 -30.73
CA THR A 214 33.21 45.49 -29.56
C THR A 214 32.71 45.91 -28.16
N THR A 215 33.33 45.25 -27.17
CA THR A 215 33.46 45.34 -25.68
C THR A 215 33.58 46.75 -25.03
N PRO A 216 33.37 46.95 -23.70
CA PRO A 216 34.30 46.47 -22.64
C PRO A 216 33.73 46.11 -21.24
N THR A 217 34.62 45.50 -20.45
CA THR A 217 34.63 45.02 -19.05
C THR A 217 34.60 46.11 -17.96
N GLN A 218 34.12 45.74 -16.75
CA GLN A 218 34.51 46.14 -15.35
C GLN A 218 33.28 46.01 -14.41
N ALA A 219 33.29 45.74 -13.09
CA ALA A 219 34.23 45.32 -12.05
C ALA A 219 33.38 45.02 -10.77
N SER A 220 33.93 44.27 -9.82
CA SER A 220 33.32 43.82 -8.54
C SER A 220 33.31 44.88 -7.42
N PRO A 221 32.51 44.73 -6.33
CA PRO A 221 32.72 45.46 -5.08
C PRO A 221 33.20 44.60 -3.90
N LYS A 222 33.82 45.32 -2.95
CA LYS A 222 34.77 44.95 -1.89
C LYS A 222 34.11 44.51 -0.56
N SER A 223 34.83 43.71 0.23
CA SER A 223 34.62 43.47 1.67
C SER A 223 35.58 44.29 2.55
N LYS A 224 35.22 44.53 3.82
CA LYS A 224 36.06 45.18 4.87
C LYS A 224 36.35 44.20 6.02
N PRO A 225 37.45 44.38 6.79
CA PRO A 225 38.00 43.38 7.72
C PRO A 225 37.88 43.72 9.22
N VAL A 226 37.96 42.69 10.08
CA VAL A 226 38.32 42.71 11.52
C VAL A 226 38.67 41.25 11.91
N ASP A 227 39.46 40.85 12.92
CA ASP A 227 40.77 41.20 13.50
C ASP A 227 41.13 39.97 14.41
N VAL A 228 42.40 39.72 14.70
CA VAL A 228 42.89 38.45 15.31
C VAL A 228 43.24 38.62 16.79
N GLY A 229 42.74 37.73 17.66
CA GLY A 229 43.17 37.56 19.06
C GLY A 229 43.58 36.11 19.35
N LYS A 230 44.77 35.94 19.95
CA LYS A 230 45.44 34.67 20.28
C LYS A 230 45.08 34.13 21.67
N ASP A 231 45.44 32.85 21.85
CA ASP A 231 45.80 32.12 23.08
C ASP A 231 44.75 31.18 23.73
N GLY A 232 45.11 29.89 23.72
CA GLY A 232 44.43 28.79 24.39
C GLY A 232 44.91 27.44 23.82
N SER A 233 45.78 26.74 24.54
CA SER A 233 46.45 25.52 24.05
C SER A 233 45.48 24.36 23.81
N LEU A 234 45.71 23.62 22.72
CA LEU A 234 44.92 22.47 22.26
C LEU A 234 44.84 21.31 23.28
N ALA A 235 45.71 21.32 24.30
CA ALA A 235 45.79 20.28 25.33
C ALA A 235 44.68 20.38 26.39
N ASP A 236 44.23 21.60 26.73
CA ASP A 236 43.18 21.80 27.75
C ASP A 236 41.76 21.46 27.23
N ALA A 237 41.57 21.49 25.91
CA ALA A 237 40.33 21.06 25.26
C ALA A 237 40.17 19.53 25.21
N LEU A 238 41.28 18.78 25.25
CA LEU A 238 41.28 17.31 25.14
C LEU A 238 41.02 16.60 26.49
N GLN A 239 41.28 17.26 27.62
CA GLN A 239 41.02 16.68 28.95
C GLN A 239 39.55 16.85 29.39
N LYS A 240 38.85 17.91 28.93
CA LYS A 240 37.42 18.14 29.22
C LYS A 240 36.45 17.31 28.36
N GLY A 241 36.96 16.55 27.38
CA GLY A 241 36.16 15.70 26.49
C GLY A 241 35.94 14.26 26.97
N LYS A 242 36.54 13.84 28.10
CA LYS A 242 36.48 12.43 28.54
C LYS A 242 35.38 12.09 29.56
N ASP A 243 34.64 13.07 30.09
CA ASP A 243 33.59 12.86 31.10
C ASP A 243 32.14 13.09 30.62
N LYS A 244 31.90 13.10 29.29
CA LYS A 244 30.53 13.11 28.72
C LYS A 244 30.26 11.96 27.76
N LEU A 245 30.66 10.75 28.14
CA LEU A 245 30.15 9.52 27.55
C LEU A 245 28.91 9.07 28.33
N LYS A 246 27.74 9.58 27.94
CA LYS A 246 26.41 9.00 28.15
C LYS A 246 25.35 9.87 27.46
N HIS A 247 25.00 9.47 26.24
CA HIS A 247 23.68 9.55 25.57
C HIS A 247 23.88 9.74 24.06
N ALA A 248 23.50 8.73 23.28
CA ALA A 248 23.37 8.84 21.84
C ALA A 248 22.04 9.54 21.57
N GLU A 249 22.07 10.83 21.21
CA GLU A 249 20.85 11.65 21.03
C GLU A 249 20.40 11.69 19.56
N THR A 250 19.09 11.53 19.34
CA THR A 250 18.41 11.85 18.08
C THR A 250 18.36 13.38 17.95
N VAL A 251 18.89 13.92 16.84
CA VAL A 251 19.04 15.37 16.68
C VAL A 251 17.82 15.95 15.97
N GLU A 252 17.30 17.05 16.52
CA GLU A 252 16.24 17.86 15.93
C GLU A 252 16.85 18.95 15.02
N LYS A 253 16.33 19.12 13.81
CA LYS A 253 16.70 20.25 12.93
C LYS A 253 15.50 21.19 12.75
N HIS A 254 15.68 22.46 13.13
CA HIS A 254 14.75 23.56 12.82
C HIS A 254 15.26 24.35 11.62
N LEU A 255 14.36 24.72 10.70
CA LEU A 255 14.59 25.75 9.68
C LEU A 255 13.64 26.93 9.95
N PRO A 256 14.05 28.18 9.63
CA PRO A 256 13.29 29.37 10.00
C PRO A 256 11.95 29.44 9.28
N VAL A 257 10.89 29.72 10.05
CA VAL A 257 9.52 29.91 9.58
C VAL A 257 9.40 31.30 8.96
N VAL A 258 9.08 31.37 7.67
CA VAL A 258 8.60 32.59 7.02
C VAL A 258 7.08 32.62 7.20
N GLY A 259 6.58 33.58 7.99
CA GLY A 259 5.16 33.70 8.31
C GLY A 259 4.30 33.99 7.08
N VAL A 260 3.22 33.23 6.94
CA VAL A 260 2.10 33.54 6.04
C VAL A 260 0.82 33.45 6.86
N GLY A 261 0.02 34.52 6.80
CA GLY A 261 -1.09 34.80 7.70
C GLY A 261 -2.25 33.81 7.64
N SER A 262 -3.02 33.78 8.73
CA SER A 262 -4.18 32.92 8.91
C SER A 262 -5.34 33.31 7.99
N CYS A 263 -5.91 32.34 7.27
CA CYS A 263 -7.30 32.40 6.83
C CYS A 263 -7.88 30.99 6.62
N GLY A 264 -9.11 30.78 7.08
CA GLY A 264 -10.02 29.71 6.61
C GLY A 264 -10.01 28.39 7.39
N ARG A 265 -10.86 28.26 8.41
CA ARG A 265 -11.23 26.97 9.02
C ARG A 265 -12.02 26.13 8.01
N GLY A 266 -11.43 25.05 7.50
CA GLY A 266 -12.11 23.98 6.76
C GLY A 266 -12.06 22.67 7.55
N GLN A 267 -13.19 21.96 7.65
CA GLN A 267 -13.31 20.70 8.38
C GLN A 267 -12.33 19.63 7.84
N GLY A 268 -11.50 19.09 8.73
CA GLY A 268 -10.39 18.20 8.40
C GLY A 268 -10.82 16.80 7.94
N ASN A 269 -10.10 16.28 6.95
CA ASN A 269 -10.18 14.91 6.47
C ASN A 269 -9.42 13.99 7.45
N GLN A 270 -10.03 12.91 7.96
CA GLN A 270 -9.45 11.99 8.98
C GLN A 270 -8.13 11.31 8.54
N TYR A 271 -7.78 11.40 7.25
CA TYR A 271 -6.58 10.81 6.65
C TYR A 271 -5.40 11.78 6.46
N ASN A 272 -5.63 13.08 6.73
CA ASN A 272 -4.60 14.11 6.73
C ASN A 272 -4.02 14.26 8.13
N ILE A 273 -2.72 14.50 8.21
CA ILE A 273 -2.07 14.89 9.45
C ILE A 273 -2.50 16.33 9.74
N SER A 274 -3.46 16.51 10.65
CA SER A 274 -3.93 17.83 11.06
C SER A 274 -3.01 18.49 12.09
N ASP A 275 -2.18 17.69 12.77
CA ASP A 275 -1.22 18.16 13.77
C ASP A 275 0.17 18.30 13.15
N ASP A 276 0.67 19.54 13.06
CA ASP A 276 2.01 19.81 12.54
C ASP A 276 3.12 19.10 13.34
N ALA A 277 2.89 18.74 14.60
CA ALA A 277 3.83 17.96 15.40
C ALA A 277 4.05 16.54 14.85
N GLU A 278 3.04 15.94 14.23
CA GLU A 278 3.14 14.62 13.58
C GLU A 278 3.84 14.67 12.22
N LYS A 279 3.92 15.86 11.60
CA LYS A 279 4.64 16.06 10.33
C LYS A 279 6.14 16.24 10.53
N LYS A 280 6.58 16.45 11.77
CA LYS A 280 7.97 16.70 12.16
C LYS A 280 8.86 15.51 11.80
N GLU A 281 9.99 15.82 11.18
CA GLU A 281 10.99 14.86 10.77
C GLU A 281 12.10 14.74 11.82
N TYR A 282 12.56 13.51 12.04
CA TYR A 282 13.58 13.16 13.02
C TYR A 282 14.75 12.46 12.32
N PHE A 283 15.94 12.55 12.91
CA PHE A 283 17.15 11.93 12.39
C PHE A 283 17.97 11.35 13.54
N ASP A 284 18.19 10.03 13.50
CA ASP A 284 19.15 9.38 14.37
C ASP A 284 20.56 9.87 14.03
N GLY A 285 21.35 10.21 15.05
CA GLY A 285 22.77 10.47 14.87
C GLY A 285 23.50 9.22 14.34
N GLU A 286 24.65 9.41 13.70
CA GLU A 286 25.37 8.33 13.00
C GLU A 286 25.65 7.11 13.90
N GLU A 287 26.18 7.33 15.10
CA GLU A 287 26.46 6.26 16.06
C GLU A 287 25.17 5.53 16.51
N ALA A 288 24.08 6.27 16.71
CA ALA A 288 22.79 5.69 17.08
C ALA A 288 22.21 4.83 15.96
N LEU A 289 22.28 5.32 14.72
CA LEU A 289 21.84 4.60 13.54
C LEU A 289 22.66 3.33 13.34
N ASP A 290 23.99 3.39 13.47
CA ASP A 290 24.86 2.22 13.31
C ASP A 290 24.57 1.14 14.36
N LYS A 291 24.35 1.53 15.62
CA LYS A 291 23.92 0.59 16.68
C LYS A 291 22.58 -0.06 16.36
N LYS A 292 21.60 0.71 15.89
CA LYS A 292 20.28 0.19 15.48
C LYS A 292 20.43 -0.77 14.29
N VAL A 293 21.19 -0.38 13.26
CA VAL A 293 21.44 -1.20 12.07
C VAL A 293 22.07 -2.54 12.43
N LYS A 294 23.10 -2.55 13.30
CA LYS A 294 23.73 -3.80 13.75
C LYS A 294 22.73 -4.73 14.43
N LYS A 295 21.93 -4.20 15.35
CA LYS A 295 20.86 -4.94 16.03
C LYS A 295 19.82 -5.48 15.05
N ILE A 296 19.45 -4.70 14.03
CA ILE A 296 18.49 -5.10 13.00
C ILE A 296 19.07 -6.19 12.10
N ALA A 297 20.35 -6.08 11.73
CA ALA A 297 21.02 -7.12 10.96
C ALA A 297 21.05 -8.45 11.72
N ASP A 298 21.32 -8.43 13.03
CA ASP A 298 21.24 -9.64 13.87
C ASP A 298 19.84 -10.24 13.88
N TRP A 299 18.80 -9.41 13.96
CA TRP A 299 17.41 -9.87 13.83
C TRP A 299 17.14 -10.50 12.47
N VAL A 300 17.57 -9.88 11.38
CA VAL A 300 17.38 -10.40 10.01
C VAL A 300 18.15 -11.71 9.80
N ARG A 301 19.39 -11.83 10.30
CA ARG A 301 20.18 -13.08 10.21
C ARG A 301 19.56 -14.22 11.01
N GLY A 302 18.98 -13.92 12.17
CA GLY A 302 18.32 -14.91 13.04
C GLY A 302 16.87 -15.22 12.65
N SER A 303 16.28 -14.43 11.76
CA SER A 303 14.89 -14.51 11.33
C SER A 303 14.64 -15.71 10.43
N LYS A 304 13.56 -16.46 10.68
CA LYS A 304 13.10 -17.51 9.77
C LYS A 304 12.24 -16.94 8.66
N HIS A 305 11.54 -15.85 8.91
CA HIS A 305 10.54 -15.31 8.01
C HIS A 305 10.48 -13.77 8.10
N THR A 306 11.50 -13.10 7.57
CA THR A 306 11.47 -11.64 7.43
C THR A 306 10.50 -11.22 6.33
N ILE A 307 9.68 -10.22 6.61
CA ILE A 307 8.90 -9.50 5.60
C ILE A 307 9.27 -8.02 5.58
N LEU A 308 9.03 -7.38 4.44
CA LEU A 308 9.19 -5.94 4.27
C LEU A 308 7.83 -5.30 4.00
N PHE A 309 7.61 -4.11 4.54
CA PHE A 309 6.41 -3.31 4.30
C PHE A 309 6.81 -1.93 3.79
N THR A 310 6.37 -1.53 2.60
CA THR A 310 6.85 -0.30 1.95
C THR A 310 5.74 0.70 1.67
N GLY A 311 6.03 1.97 1.90
CA GLY A 311 5.19 3.11 1.50
C GLY A 311 5.93 4.10 0.61
N ALA A 312 5.27 5.22 0.31
CA ALA A 312 5.73 6.16 -0.71
C ALA A 312 7.12 6.77 -0.42
N GLY A 313 7.55 6.78 0.85
CA GLY A 313 8.85 7.29 1.27
C GLY A 313 10.03 6.61 0.57
N ILE A 314 9.92 5.34 0.17
CA ILE A 314 11.02 4.62 -0.52
C ILE A 314 11.23 5.09 -1.97
N SER A 315 10.27 5.80 -2.55
CA SER A 315 10.28 6.28 -3.95
C SER A 315 10.64 7.77 -4.06
N THR A 316 10.81 8.46 -2.92
CA THR A 316 11.13 9.89 -2.87
C THR A 316 12.48 10.24 -3.50
N SER A 317 13.49 9.39 -3.33
CA SER A 317 14.80 9.55 -4.00
C SER A 317 14.78 9.24 -5.50
N ALA A 318 13.72 8.59 -6.01
CA ALA A 318 13.47 8.46 -7.45
C ALA A 318 12.80 9.72 -8.05
N GLY A 319 12.48 10.72 -7.22
CA GLY A 319 11.78 11.93 -7.64
C GLY A 319 10.25 11.80 -7.64
N ILE A 320 9.69 10.74 -7.05
CA ILE A 320 8.25 10.58 -6.86
C ILE A 320 7.88 11.12 -5.48
N PRO A 321 7.04 12.16 -5.38
CA PRO A 321 6.69 12.75 -4.09
C PRO A 321 5.88 11.76 -3.25
N ASP A 322 6.06 11.84 -1.93
CA ASP A 322 5.21 11.09 -1.00
C ASP A 322 3.82 11.76 -0.85
N PHE A 323 3.02 11.25 0.07
CA PHE A 323 1.68 11.76 0.31
C PHE A 323 1.57 12.77 1.45
N ARG A 324 2.40 12.67 2.51
CA ARG A 324 2.12 13.32 3.82
C ARG A 324 3.31 14.06 4.43
N SER A 325 4.44 14.15 3.75
CA SER A 325 5.55 14.98 4.23
C SER A 325 5.12 16.44 4.37
N GLY A 326 5.57 17.12 5.43
CA GLY A 326 5.17 18.51 5.71
C GLY A 326 5.77 19.51 4.73
N MET A 327 5.31 20.77 4.79
CA MET A 327 5.82 21.86 3.93
C MET A 327 7.33 22.12 4.07
N ASN A 328 7.91 21.83 5.23
CA ASN A 328 9.33 22.03 5.54
C ASN A 328 10.16 20.74 5.47
N THR A 329 9.69 19.73 4.73
CA THR A 329 10.37 18.44 4.58
C THR A 329 11.78 18.59 3.98
N VAL A 330 12.70 17.72 4.39
CA VAL A 330 14.05 17.64 3.78
C VAL A 330 14.05 16.96 2.41
N LEU A 331 12.93 16.34 2.00
CA LEU A 331 12.86 15.60 0.75
C LEU A 331 13.03 16.52 -0.47
N ALA A 332 13.88 16.11 -1.42
CA ALA A 332 14.12 16.85 -2.66
C ALA A 332 12.86 17.00 -3.54
N THR A 333 11.90 16.08 -3.38
CA THR A 333 10.58 16.16 -4.01
C THR A 333 9.71 17.25 -3.40
N GLY A 334 10.05 17.80 -2.24
CA GLY A 334 9.21 18.71 -1.47
C GLY A 334 8.03 18.02 -0.76
N PRO A 335 7.06 18.80 -0.26
CA PRO A 335 5.95 18.32 0.58
C PRO A 335 5.10 17.22 -0.04
N GLY A 336 4.42 16.44 0.79
CA GLY A 336 3.54 15.39 0.32
C GLY A 336 2.39 15.90 -0.54
N VAL A 337 1.88 15.07 -1.45
CA VAL A 337 0.77 15.43 -2.36
C VAL A 337 -0.47 15.91 -1.59
N TRP A 338 -0.81 15.25 -0.48
CA TRP A 338 -1.96 15.66 0.34
C TRP A 338 -1.66 16.90 1.19
N GLU A 339 -0.40 17.12 1.57
CA GLU A 339 0.00 18.35 2.28
C GLU A 339 -0.16 19.57 1.37
N VAL A 340 0.40 19.52 0.16
CA VAL A 340 0.27 20.60 -0.84
C VAL A 340 -1.21 20.92 -1.09
N ARG A 341 -2.04 19.87 -1.27
CA ARG A 341 -3.48 20.02 -1.47
C ARG A 341 -4.19 20.61 -0.25
N ALA A 342 -3.82 20.19 0.96
CA ALA A 342 -4.41 20.68 2.21
C ALA A 342 -4.08 22.16 2.45
N GLN A 343 -2.87 22.59 2.10
CA GLN A 343 -2.44 23.99 2.23
C GLN A 343 -2.97 24.89 1.11
N GLY A 344 -3.63 24.33 0.08
CA GLY A 344 -4.12 25.09 -1.08
C GLY A 344 -3.00 25.80 -1.84
N THR A 345 -1.77 25.30 -1.74
CA THR A 345 -0.58 25.93 -2.31
C THR A 345 -0.05 25.13 -3.50
N SER A 346 0.90 25.70 -4.23
CA SER A 346 1.66 24.97 -5.24
C SER A 346 2.89 24.32 -4.59
N ARG A 347 3.30 23.17 -5.15
CA ARG A 347 4.56 22.55 -4.76
C ARG A 347 5.69 23.55 -5.08
N PRO A 348 6.64 23.79 -4.15
CA PRO A 348 7.82 24.60 -4.45
C PRO A 348 8.57 24.01 -5.65
N ASN A 349 9.36 24.82 -6.35
CA ASN A 349 10.10 24.37 -7.53
C ASN A 349 11.05 23.22 -7.16
N THR A 350 10.60 21.99 -7.44
CA THR A 350 11.20 20.74 -6.97
C THR A 350 11.32 19.81 -8.16
N LYS A 351 12.37 18.99 -8.15
CA LYS A 351 12.62 18.06 -9.25
C LYS A 351 11.73 16.83 -9.08
N ILE A 352 10.62 16.81 -9.81
CA ILE A 352 9.71 15.66 -9.87
C ILE A 352 10.00 14.86 -11.14
N THR A 353 10.13 13.55 -10.96
CA THR A 353 10.31 12.61 -12.09
C THR A 353 8.96 12.01 -12.45
N PRO A 354 8.55 12.00 -13.73
CA PRO A 354 7.40 11.22 -14.16
C PRO A 354 7.55 9.76 -13.75
N ILE A 355 6.49 9.12 -13.23
CA ILE A 355 6.54 7.74 -12.72
C ILE A 355 7.11 6.77 -13.76
N LEU A 356 6.72 6.92 -15.03
CA LEU A 356 7.22 6.08 -16.13
C LEU A 356 8.72 6.25 -16.39
N GLN A 357 9.35 7.36 -15.98
CA GLN A 357 10.79 7.60 -16.13
C GLN A 357 11.56 7.38 -14.81
N ALA A 358 10.86 7.17 -13.70
CA ALA A 358 11.47 6.92 -12.41
C ALA A 358 12.21 5.57 -12.41
N SER A 359 13.44 5.58 -11.90
CA SER A 359 14.24 4.38 -11.71
C SER A 359 14.08 3.84 -10.28
N PRO A 360 14.06 2.51 -10.07
CA PRO A 360 14.10 1.91 -8.74
C PRO A 360 15.24 2.49 -7.89
N THR A 361 14.92 2.83 -6.64
CA THR A 361 15.89 3.41 -5.70
C THR A 361 16.84 2.36 -5.14
N PRO A 362 17.97 2.73 -4.51
CA PRO A 362 18.82 1.79 -3.78
C PRO A 362 18.03 0.93 -2.78
N THR A 363 16.99 1.47 -2.15
CA THR A 363 16.07 0.69 -1.31
C THR A 363 15.36 -0.40 -2.10
N HIS A 364 14.80 -0.12 -3.29
CA HIS A 364 14.16 -1.14 -4.12
C HIS A 364 15.16 -2.24 -4.52
N MET A 365 16.36 -1.86 -4.94
CA MET A 365 17.39 -2.84 -5.35
C MET A 365 17.91 -3.66 -4.16
N ALA A 366 17.99 -3.08 -2.96
CA ALA A 366 18.30 -3.81 -1.74
C ALA A 366 17.22 -4.85 -1.42
N ILE A 367 15.95 -4.51 -1.63
CA ILE A 367 14.82 -5.44 -1.45
C ILE A 367 14.96 -6.65 -2.38
N VAL A 368 15.26 -6.42 -3.67
CA VAL A 368 15.52 -7.49 -4.64
C VAL A 368 16.64 -8.41 -4.12
N LYS A 369 17.77 -7.85 -3.69
CA LYS A 369 18.89 -8.64 -3.18
C LYS A 369 18.58 -9.42 -1.90
N LEU A 370 17.75 -8.87 -1.01
CA LEU A 370 17.29 -9.56 0.19
C LEU A 370 16.40 -10.77 -0.15
N HIS A 371 15.59 -10.69 -1.20
CA HIS A 371 14.82 -11.84 -1.71
C HIS A 371 15.73 -12.89 -2.36
N GLU A 372 16.68 -12.46 -3.21
CA GLU A 372 17.65 -13.36 -3.85
C GLU A 372 18.52 -14.12 -2.85
N SER A 373 18.92 -13.47 -1.76
CA SER A 373 19.68 -14.10 -0.66
C SER A 373 18.82 -14.95 0.27
N GLY A 374 17.50 -14.96 0.08
CA GLY A 374 16.55 -15.69 0.92
C GLY A 374 16.34 -15.09 2.31
N LEU A 375 16.90 -13.91 2.61
CA LEU A 375 16.73 -13.21 3.89
C LEU A 375 15.37 -12.54 4.01
N CYS A 376 14.74 -12.15 2.89
CA CYS A 376 13.36 -11.67 2.83
C CYS A 376 12.47 -12.75 2.19
N LYS A 377 11.28 -12.98 2.76
CA LYS A 377 10.30 -13.95 2.24
C LYS A 377 9.16 -13.30 1.49
N PHE A 378 8.85 -12.03 1.79
CA PHE A 378 7.72 -11.33 1.18
C PHE A 378 7.82 -9.82 1.36
N THR A 379 7.40 -9.08 0.34
CA THR A 379 7.26 -7.63 0.39
C THR A 379 5.79 -7.25 0.25
N VAL A 380 5.30 -6.44 1.18
CA VAL A 380 3.97 -5.83 1.13
C VAL A 380 4.13 -4.35 0.79
N SER A 381 3.46 -3.87 -0.25
CA SER A 381 3.60 -2.50 -0.73
C SER A 381 2.27 -1.77 -0.79
N GLN A 382 2.29 -0.53 -0.33
CA GLN A 382 1.21 0.44 -0.50
C GLN A 382 1.40 1.31 -1.76
N ASN A 383 2.55 1.18 -2.43
CA ASN A 383 2.91 2.03 -3.55
C ASN A 383 2.24 1.53 -4.82
N VAL A 384 1.79 2.50 -5.63
CA VAL A 384 1.18 2.26 -6.94
C VAL A 384 2.13 2.53 -8.10
N ASP A 385 3.35 3.01 -7.82
CA ASP A 385 4.34 3.46 -8.81
C ASP A 385 4.94 2.35 -9.70
N GLY A 386 4.71 1.08 -9.35
CA GLY A 386 5.21 -0.09 -10.08
C GLY A 386 6.73 -0.30 -9.99
N LEU A 387 7.47 0.45 -9.17
CA LEU A 387 8.93 0.36 -9.11
C LEU A 387 9.42 -0.98 -8.53
N HIS A 388 8.67 -1.62 -7.64
CA HIS A 388 8.99 -2.98 -7.18
C HIS A 388 9.02 -3.97 -8.35
N ARG A 389 7.96 -3.99 -9.17
CA ARG A 389 7.89 -4.84 -10.37
C ARG A 389 9.02 -4.53 -11.34
N ARG A 390 9.27 -3.25 -11.59
CA ARG A 390 10.32 -2.79 -12.53
C ARG A 390 11.73 -3.10 -12.02
N SER A 391 11.95 -3.13 -10.71
CA SER A 391 13.24 -3.51 -10.11
C SER A 391 13.61 -4.98 -10.33
N GLY A 392 12.65 -5.81 -10.77
CA GLY A 392 12.83 -7.25 -10.94
C GLY A 392 12.27 -8.09 -9.80
N LEU A 393 11.61 -7.48 -8.80
CA LEU A 393 10.96 -8.22 -7.73
C LEU A 393 9.79 -9.04 -8.29
N PRO A 394 9.74 -10.38 -8.07
CA PRO A 394 8.75 -11.21 -8.73
C PRO A 394 7.36 -11.07 -8.08
N PRO A 395 6.27 -11.15 -8.87
CA PRO A 395 4.88 -11.03 -8.40
C PRO A 395 4.51 -11.95 -7.25
N ASN A 396 5.06 -13.17 -7.23
CA ASN A 396 4.75 -14.15 -6.19
C ASN A 396 5.40 -13.83 -4.83
N GLN A 397 6.32 -12.87 -4.77
CA GLN A 397 6.98 -12.39 -3.56
C GLN A 397 6.54 -10.98 -3.16
N LEU A 398 5.57 -10.40 -3.88
CA LEU A 398 5.09 -9.05 -3.70
C LEU A 398 3.57 -9.05 -3.46
N SER A 399 3.13 -8.14 -2.61
CA SER A 399 1.74 -7.71 -2.60
C SER A 399 1.58 -6.21 -2.89
N GLU A 400 0.78 -5.89 -3.91
CA GLU A 400 0.50 -4.50 -4.36
C GLU A 400 -0.89 -4.09 -3.86
N MET A 401 -0.97 -3.73 -2.58
CA MET A 401 -2.25 -3.59 -1.86
C MET A 401 -3.15 -2.47 -2.40
N HIS A 402 -2.57 -1.42 -2.98
CA HIS A 402 -3.31 -0.29 -3.55
C HIS A 402 -3.33 -0.29 -5.09
N GLY A 403 -2.93 -1.42 -5.69
CA GLY A 403 -2.80 -1.55 -7.13
C GLY A 403 -1.47 -1.05 -7.68
N ASN A 404 -1.42 -0.96 -9.00
CA ASN A 404 -0.26 -0.57 -9.78
C ASN A 404 -0.73 0.25 -11.00
N THR A 405 -0.13 1.44 -11.21
CA THR A 405 -0.49 2.38 -12.29
C THR A 405 -0.37 1.80 -13.69
N ASN A 406 0.38 0.72 -13.82
CA ASN A 406 0.69 0.04 -15.06
C ASN A 406 -0.10 -1.26 -15.24
N MET A 407 -0.95 -1.63 -14.28
CA MET A 407 -1.71 -2.88 -14.31
C MET A 407 -3.19 -2.63 -14.60
N GLU A 408 -3.76 -3.48 -15.45
CA GLU A 408 -5.20 -3.56 -15.71
C GLU A 408 -5.66 -5.01 -15.76
N THR A 409 -6.93 -5.26 -15.44
CA THR A 409 -7.50 -6.60 -15.32
C THR A 409 -8.84 -6.68 -16.04
N CYS A 410 -9.07 -7.77 -16.78
CA CYS A 410 -10.36 -8.06 -17.36
C CYS A 410 -11.36 -8.49 -16.28
N LYS A 411 -12.47 -7.77 -16.14
CA LYS A 411 -13.50 -8.11 -15.13
C LYS A 411 -14.33 -9.35 -15.48
N LYS A 412 -14.28 -9.82 -16.73
CA LYS A 412 -15.01 -11.02 -17.19
C LYS A 412 -14.23 -12.32 -16.96
N CYS A 413 -12.94 -12.37 -17.33
CA CYS A 413 -12.13 -13.59 -17.21
C CYS A 413 -11.01 -13.52 -16.16
N GLY A 414 -10.79 -12.36 -15.51
CA GLY A 414 -9.74 -12.17 -14.51
C GLY A 414 -8.32 -12.03 -15.07
N ARG A 415 -8.12 -12.12 -16.40
CA ARG A 415 -6.79 -11.97 -17.02
C ARG A 415 -6.20 -10.60 -16.74
N GLN A 416 -4.95 -10.59 -16.30
CA GLN A 416 -4.16 -9.39 -16.00
C GLN A 416 -3.30 -8.96 -17.19
N TYR A 417 -3.01 -7.67 -17.28
CA TYR A 417 -2.17 -7.06 -18.30
C TYR A 417 -1.26 -6.02 -17.66
N LEU A 418 0.03 -6.19 -17.85
CA LEU A 418 1.01 -5.17 -17.49
C LEU A 418 1.24 -4.25 -18.69
N ARG A 419 1.32 -2.95 -18.44
CA ARG A 419 1.51 -1.93 -19.47
C ARG A 419 2.76 -1.15 -19.19
N ASP A 420 3.48 -0.75 -20.23
CA ASP A 420 4.62 0.14 -20.06
C ASP A 420 4.19 1.61 -20.12
N PHE A 421 2.92 1.87 -19.78
CA PHE A 421 2.28 3.18 -19.71
C PHE A 421 1.20 3.15 -18.61
N GLN A 422 0.73 4.33 -18.20
CA GLN A 422 -0.31 4.44 -17.18
C GLN A 422 -1.66 3.95 -17.73
N THR A 423 -2.29 3.00 -17.04
CA THR A 423 -3.50 2.32 -17.54
C THR A 423 -4.77 3.17 -17.42
N ARG A 424 -4.82 4.04 -16.41
CA ARG A 424 -5.97 4.88 -16.14
C ARG A 424 -6.17 5.94 -17.22
N GLU A 425 -7.37 5.97 -17.80
CA GLU A 425 -7.80 6.96 -18.79
C GLU A 425 -9.02 7.76 -18.34
N ALA A 426 -9.86 7.18 -17.47
CA ALA A 426 -11.11 7.80 -17.05
C ALA A 426 -10.89 9.03 -16.16
N GLU A 427 -11.71 10.06 -16.40
CA GLU A 427 -11.69 11.32 -15.65
C GLU A 427 -12.30 11.16 -14.25
N HIS A 428 -13.34 10.33 -14.12
CA HIS A 428 -14.00 10.10 -12.84
C HIS A 428 -13.17 9.18 -11.93
N VAL A 429 -13.09 9.54 -10.64
CA VAL A 429 -12.20 8.87 -9.67
C VAL A 429 -12.57 7.39 -9.42
N PHE A 430 -13.84 7.01 -9.55
CA PHE A 430 -14.32 5.64 -9.37
C PHE A 430 -14.64 4.91 -10.69
N ASP A 431 -14.39 5.58 -11.81
CA ASP A 431 -14.38 4.89 -13.10
C ASP A 431 -12.98 4.36 -13.34
N HIS A 432 -12.89 3.04 -13.43
CA HIS A 432 -11.64 2.31 -13.69
C HIS A 432 -11.56 1.82 -15.13
N THR A 433 -12.51 2.15 -16.00
CA THR A 433 -12.49 1.67 -17.38
C THR A 433 -11.30 2.27 -18.13
N THR A 434 -10.64 1.42 -18.91
CA THR A 434 -9.42 1.81 -19.63
C THR A 434 -9.58 1.85 -21.15
N SER A 435 -10.84 1.87 -21.62
CA SER A 435 -11.24 1.82 -23.04
C SER A 435 -10.74 0.60 -23.84
N ARG A 436 -9.99 -0.31 -23.19
CA ARG A 436 -9.39 -1.49 -23.79
C ARG A 436 -10.21 -2.74 -23.49
N LEU A 437 -10.08 -3.74 -24.36
CA LEU A 437 -10.76 -5.02 -24.25
C LEU A 437 -9.75 -6.16 -24.08
N CYS A 438 -10.20 -7.23 -23.44
CA CYS A 438 -9.47 -8.48 -23.34
C CYS A 438 -9.08 -8.98 -24.74
N ASP A 439 -7.82 -9.42 -24.88
CA ASP A 439 -7.30 -9.92 -26.16
C ASP A 439 -7.93 -11.28 -26.54
N ASP A 440 -8.28 -12.09 -25.54
CA ASP A 440 -9.00 -13.36 -25.70
C ASP A 440 -10.29 -13.17 -26.53
N PRO A 441 -10.36 -13.79 -27.74
CA PRO A 441 -11.53 -13.74 -28.61
C PRO A 441 -12.83 -14.24 -27.98
N ALA A 442 -12.78 -15.18 -27.03
CA ALA A 442 -13.98 -15.70 -26.35
C ALA A 442 -14.46 -14.76 -25.23
N CYS A 443 -13.56 -13.94 -24.69
CA CYS A 443 -13.87 -13.04 -23.59
C CYS A 443 -14.32 -11.67 -24.08
N LYS A 444 -13.42 -10.93 -24.77
CA LYS A 444 -13.57 -9.51 -25.17
C LYS A 444 -14.15 -8.58 -24.08
N GLY A 445 -14.00 -8.94 -22.81
CA GLY A 445 -14.50 -8.14 -21.69
C GLY A 445 -13.71 -6.85 -21.50
N GLN A 446 -14.35 -5.83 -20.93
CA GLN A 446 -13.70 -4.56 -20.61
C GLN A 446 -12.54 -4.76 -19.61
N LEU A 447 -11.44 -4.05 -19.87
CA LEU A 447 -10.31 -3.93 -18.95
C LEU A 447 -10.57 -2.78 -17.99
N LYS A 448 -10.18 -3.00 -16.73
CA LYS A 448 -10.20 -1.97 -15.69
C LYS A 448 -8.83 -1.82 -15.05
N ASP A 449 -8.40 -0.61 -14.74
CA ASP A 449 -7.15 -0.39 -14.00
C ASP A 449 -7.24 -0.98 -12.58
N SER A 450 -6.07 -1.14 -11.95
CA SER A 450 -5.95 -1.76 -10.64
C SER A 450 -5.86 -0.78 -9.47
N ILE A 451 -5.86 0.53 -9.74
CA ILE A 451 -5.68 1.55 -8.70
C ILE A 451 -6.84 1.50 -7.71
N ILE A 452 -6.52 1.63 -6.43
CA ILE A 452 -7.50 1.68 -5.36
C ILE A 452 -7.59 3.12 -4.83
N ASN A 453 -8.78 3.70 -4.89
CA ASN A 453 -9.06 5.01 -4.32
C ASN A 453 -9.63 4.90 -2.90
N PHE A 454 -9.69 6.02 -2.18
CA PHE A 454 -10.35 6.07 -0.88
C PHE A 454 -11.84 5.70 -1.03
N GLY A 455 -12.32 4.82 -0.15
CA GLY A 455 -13.69 4.29 -0.19
C GLY A 455 -13.79 2.95 -0.92
N GLU A 456 -12.74 2.50 -1.62
CA GLU A 456 -12.73 1.22 -2.31
C GLU A 456 -12.07 0.11 -1.50
N ASN A 457 -12.50 -1.12 -1.75
CA ASN A 457 -11.87 -2.29 -1.15
C ASN A 457 -10.51 -2.58 -1.77
N LEU A 458 -9.55 -2.90 -0.92
CA LEU A 458 -8.28 -3.45 -1.35
C LEU A 458 -8.49 -4.85 -1.98
N PRO A 459 -7.64 -5.26 -2.94
CA PRO A 459 -7.80 -6.56 -3.59
C PRO A 459 -7.65 -7.71 -2.58
N GLN A 460 -8.66 -8.57 -2.47
CA GLN A 460 -8.69 -9.64 -1.45
C GLN A 460 -7.52 -10.62 -1.57
N GLY A 461 -7.08 -10.92 -2.79
CA GLY A 461 -5.92 -11.79 -3.03
C GLY A 461 -4.63 -11.19 -2.46
N GLU A 462 -4.45 -9.88 -2.64
CA GLU A 462 -3.30 -9.13 -2.14
C GLU A 462 -3.31 -9.04 -0.61
N LEU A 463 -4.47 -8.71 -0.02
CA LEU A 463 -4.67 -8.77 1.43
C LEU A 463 -4.34 -10.14 2.01
N THR A 464 -4.87 -11.20 1.40
CA THR A 464 -4.69 -12.58 1.89
C THR A 464 -3.21 -12.95 1.86
N LYS A 465 -2.49 -12.66 0.78
CA LYS A 465 -1.03 -12.86 0.71
C LYS A 465 -0.31 -12.10 1.82
N ALA A 466 -0.57 -10.79 1.94
CA ALA A 466 0.09 -9.92 2.92
C ALA A 466 -0.10 -10.43 4.36
N PHE A 467 -1.34 -10.72 4.77
CA PHE A 467 -1.62 -11.19 6.13
C PHE A 467 -1.15 -12.63 6.38
N ASN A 468 -1.18 -13.51 5.39
CA ASN A 468 -0.62 -14.86 5.53
C ASN A 468 0.90 -14.83 5.78
N HIS A 469 1.62 -13.91 5.11
CA HIS A 469 3.04 -13.71 5.37
C HIS A 469 3.28 -12.98 6.70
N ALA A 470 2.44 -12.02 7.07
CA ALA A 470 2.50 -11.35 8.38
C ALA A 470 2.34 -12.32 9.55
N GLN A 471 1.40 -13.26 9.46
CA GLN A 471 1.19 -14.27 10.51
C GLN A 471 2.40 -15.16 10.75
N LYS A 472 3.20 -15.43 9.70
CA LYS A 472 4.41 -16.26 9.77
C LYS A 472 5.64 -15.47 10.19
N ALA A 473 5.60 -14.14 10.07
CA ALA A 473 6.78 -13.31 10.21
C ALA A 473 7.23 -13.16 11.66
N ASP A 474 8.52 -13.35 11.88
CA ASP A 474 9.22 -13.05 13.12
C ASP A 474 10.01 -11.74 13.04
N VAL A 475 10.21 -11.19 11.83
CA VAL A 475 10.71 -9.83 11.59
C VAL A 475 9.89 -9.12 10.51
N CYS A 476 9.48 -7.88 10.75
CA CYS A 476 8.88 -6.98 9.77
C CYS A 476 9.63 -5.65 9.73
N ILE A 477 10.14 -5.26 8.57
CA ILE A 477 10.78 -3.94 8.40
C ILE A 477 9.86 -3.05 7.57
N VAL A 478 9.32 -2.01 8.20
CA VAL A 478 8.53 -0.95 7.58
C VAL A 478 9.48 0.13 7.05
N LEU A 479 9.32 0.48 5.78
CA LEU A 479 10.14 1.46 5.07
C LEU A 479 9.24 2.55 4.48
N GLY A 480 9.40 3.79 4.93
CA GLY A 480 8.81 4.96 4.28
C GLY A 480 7.28 4.98 4.24
N SER A 481 6.61 4.47 5.28
CA SER A 481 5.16 4.55 5.44
C SER A 481 4.78 5.22 6.75
N SER A 482 3.73 6.04 6.72
CA SER A 482 3.09 6.63 7.92
C SER A 482 2.09 5.69 8.60
N LEU A 483 1.82 4.51 8.01
CA LEU A 483 0.95 3.46 8.56
C LEU A 483 -0.46 3.96 8.96
N ARG A 484 -1.06 4.87 8.18
CA ARG A 484 -2.39 5.46 8.46
C ARG A 484 -3.56 4.74 7.78
N VAL A 485 -3.32 4.04 6.67
CA VAL A 485 -4.38 3.48 5.83
C VAL A 485 -4.66 2.04 6.27
N ARG A 486 -5.82 1.81 6.90
CA ARG A 486 -6.35 0.47 7.15
C ARG A 486 -6.95 -0.11 5.86
N PRO A 487 -6.90 -1.44 5.66
CA PRO A 487 -6.29 -2.45 6.53
C PRO A 487 -4.78 -2.64 6.34
N ALA A 488 -4.14 -1.97 5.38
CA ALA A 488 -2.71 -2.18 5.08
C ALA A 488 -1.79 -1.97 6.29
N CYS A 489 -2.03 -0.95 7.11
CA CYS A 489 -1.23 -0.68 8.32
C CYS A 489 -1.34 -1.75 9.41
N GLN A 490 -2.28 -2.70 9.31
CA GLN A 490 -2.42 -3.79 10.27
C GLN A 490 -1.40 -4.92 10.04
N VAL A 491 -0.73 -4.96 8.89
CA VAL A 491 0.28 -5.98 8.59
C VAL A 491 1.41 -5.96 9.65
N PRO A 492 2.05 -4.82 9.96
CA PRO A 492 3.00 -4.75 11.07
C PRO A 492 2.35 -4.96 12.46
N GLU A 493 1.07 -4.59 12.65
CA GLU A 493 0.35 -4.84 13.92
C GLU A 493 0.28 -6.35 14.21
N VAL A 494 -0.01 -7.16 13.19
CA VAL A 494 -0.07 -8.64 13.30
C VAL A 494 1.30 -9.21 13.70
N VAL A 495 2.38 -8.74 13.08
CA VAL A 495 3.74 -9.20 13.41
C VAL A 495 4.10 -8.84 14.85
N ALA A 496 3.84 -7.60 15.27
CA ALA A 496 4.07 -7.15 16.63
C ALA A 496 3.24 -7.96 17.65
N GLY A 497 1.97 -8.22 17.35
CA GLY A 497 1.06 -9.01 18.19
C GLY A 497 1.51 -10.46 18.38
N ASN A 498 2.16 -11.04 17.37
CA ASN A 498 2.78 -12.37 17.42
C ASN A 498 4.17 -12.37 18.11
N LYS A 499 4.53 -11.29 18.79
CA LYS A 499 5.84 -11.08 19.45
C LYS A 499 7.03 -11.03 18.48
N GLY A 500 6.77 -10.89 17.17
CA GLY A 500 7.78 -10.62 16.15
C GLY A 500 8.40 -9.24 16.34
N LYS A 501 9.60 -9.05 15.76
CA LYS A 501 10.31 -7.77 15.77
C LYS A 501 9.80 -6.89 14.64
N VAL A 502 9.44 -5.66 14.94
CA VAL A 502 9.02 -4.65 13.97
C VAL A 502 10.05 -3.53 13.97
N VAL A 503 10.62 -3.25 12.80
CA VAL A 503 11.52 -2.13 12.56
C VAL A 503 10.75 -1.09 11.76
N ILE A 504 10.83 0.17 12.15
CA ILE A 504 10.14 1.25 11.44
C ILE A 504 11.15 2.29 11.01
N CYS A 505 11.56 2.25 9.74
CA CYS A 505 12.38 3.28 9.13
C CYS A 505 11.49 4.34 8.48
N ASN A 506 11.34 5.49 9.15
CA ASN A 506 10.56 6.60 8.65
C ASN A 506 11.10 7.93 9.22
N LEU A 507 10.99 9.03 8.48
CA LEU A 507 11.42 10.34 8.98
C LEU A 507 10.47 10.86 10.07
N GLN A 508 9.17 10.64 9.90
CA GLN A 508 8.14 11.06 10.84
C GLN A 508 7.90 9.99 11.90
N LYS A 509 7.55 10.42 13.12
CA LYS A 509 7.08 9.50 14.17
C LYS A 509 5.78 8.82 13.76
N ILE A 510 5.61 7.60 14.26
CA ILE A 510 4.41 6.80 14.03
C ILE A 510 3.80 6.48 15.40
N PRO A 511 2.93 7.35 15.96
CA PRO A 511 2.43 7.23 17.32
C PRO A 511 1.75 5.89 17.63
N GLN A 512 1.13 5.27 16.61
CA GLN A 512 0.47 3.97 16.72
C GLN A 512 1.44 2.78 16.86
N PHE A 513 2.75 3.00 16.69
CA PHE A 513 3.81 2.03 16.95
C PHE A 513 4.87 2.62 17.88
N PRO A 514 4.58 2.78 19.19
CA PRO A 514 5.54 3.27 20.15
C PRO A 514 6.72 2.30 20.29
N GLU A 515 7.90 2.85 20.60
CA GLU A 515 9.09 2.04 20.86
C GLU A 515 8.84 1.07 22.02
N SER A 516 9.26 -0.17 21.83
CA SER A 516 9.10 -1.24 22.80
C SER A 516 10.14 -2.34 22.59
N ASN A 517 10.11 -3.38 23.43
CA ASN A 517 11.07 -4.50 23.33
C ASN A 517 11.06 -5.22 21.96
N ASN A 518 9.99 -5.10 21.20
CA ASN A 518 9.85 -5.68 19.87
C ASN A 518 9.52 -4.66 18.77
N VAL A 519 9.46 -3.36 19.06
CA VAL A 519 9.27 -2.31 18.05
C VAL A 519 10.43 -1.32 18.13
N LEU A 520 11.21 -1.21 17.05
CA LEU A 520 12.40 -0.36 16.96
C LEU A 520 12.21 0.74 15.89
N PRO A 521 12.00 2.00 16.29
CA PRO A 521 11.99 3.12 15.35
C PRO A 521 13.42 3.46 14.89
N VAL A 522 13.55 3.74 13.60
CA VAL A 522 14.76 4.21 12.92
C VAL A 522 14.40 5.50 12.19
N TYR A 523 15.04 6.59 12.58
CA TYR A 523 14.79 7.90 12.00
C TYR A 523 15.89 8.21 10.98
N SER A 524 15.68 7.80 9.72
CA SER A 524 16.65 7.96 8.65
C SER A 524 15.97 7.94 7.28
N MET A 525 16.67 8.43 6.27
CA MET A 525 16.30 8.20 4.87
C MET A 525 16.38 6.70 4.58
N CYS A 526 15.35 6.13 3.94
CA CYS A 526 15.30 4.69 3.67
C CYS A 526 16.55 4.19 2.92
N ASP A 527 17.04 4.93 1.92
CA ASP A 527 18.26 4.56 1.19
C ASP A 527 19.50 4.54 2.08
N THR A 528 19.60 5.45 3.05
CA THR A 528 20.75 5.49 3.98
C THR A 528 20.70 4.30 4.93
N PHE A 529 19.53 4.05 5.53
CA PHE A 529 19.30 2.90 6.38
C PHE A 529 19.56 1.58 5.65
N MET A 530 18.99 1.39 4.46
CA MET A 530 19.14 0.15 3.69
C MET A 530 20.57 -0.06 3.22
N LYS A 531 21.31 0.99 2.80
CA LYS A 531 22.74 0.85 2.47
C LYS A 531 23.56 0.36 3.67
N LYS A 532 23.34 0.94 4.86
CA LYS A 532 24.02 0.52 6.08
C LYS A 532 23.63 -0.91 6.49
N LEU A 533 22.34 -1.26 6.40
CA LEU A 533 21.86 -2.63 6.67
C LEU A 533 22.45 -3.65 5.71
N MET A 534 22.48 -3.35 4.41
CA MET A 534 23.06 -4.22 3.39
C MET A 534 24.57 -4.41 3.61
N HIS A 535 25.29 -3.34 3.93
CA HIS A 535 26.71 -3.41 4.30
C HIS A 535 26.93 -4.32 5.53
N GLU A 536 26.14 -4.13 6.58
CA GLU A 536 26.22 -4.97 7.78
C GLU A 536 25.89 -6.44 7.47
N LEU A 537 24.89 -6.70 6.63
CA LEU A 537 24.55 -8.05 6.13
C LEU A 537 25.56 -8.61 5.13
N GLN A 538 26.58 -7.85 4.74
CA GLN A 538 27.59 -8.22 3.74
C GLN A 538 26.98 -8.55 2.37
N LEU A 539 25.95 -7.79 1.98
CA LEU A 539 25.27 -7.91 0.70
C LEU A 539 25.49 -6.64 -0.13
N GLU A 540 26.00 -6.82 -1.35
CA GLU A 540 26.10 -5.74 -2.32
C GLU A 540 24.71 -5.44 -2.92
N ILE A 541 24.34 -4.16 -2.95
CA ILE A 541 23.11 -3.72 -3.62
C ILE A 541 23.35 -3.76 -5.14
N PRO A 542 22.60 -4.57 -5.90
CA PRO A 542 22.80 -4.69 -7.33
C PRO A 542 22.46 -3.39 -8.05
N LYS A 543 23.17 -3.14 -9.17
CA LYS A 543 22.75 -2.08 -10.11
C LYS A 543 21.39 -2.41 -10.68
N PHE A 544 20.57 -1.39 -10.92
CA PHE A 544 19.30 -1.58 -11.61
C PHE A 544 19.56 -1.88 -13.09
N LEU A 545 18.98 -3.00 -13.56
CA LEU A 545 18.91 -3.37 -14.96
C LEU A 545 17.44 -3.46 -15.36
N LEU A 546 17.07 -2.86 -16.49
CA LEU A 546 15.72 -2.96 -17.00
C LEU A 546 15.52 -4.34 -17.65
N HIS A 547 14.73 -5.20 -16.99
CA HIS A 547 14.42 -6.53 -17.51
C HIS A 547 13.13 -6.54 -18.31
N ARG A 548 13.16 -7.19 -19.48
CA ARG A 548 12.00 -7.42 -20.35
C ARG A 548 12.01 -8.85 -20.89
N ARG A 549 10.84 -9.41 -21.17
CA ARG A 549 10.71 -10.75 -21.76
C ARG A 549 9.87 -10.70 -23.02
N ALA A 550 10.43 -11.19 -24.12
CA ALA A 550 9.72 -11.29 -25.40
C ALA A 550 9.49 -12.76 -25.76
N LYS A 551 8.28 -13.06 -26.23
CA LYS A 551 7.88 -14.37 -26.75
C LYS A 551 7.66 -14.25 -28.24
N VAL A 552 8.42 -15.02 -29.02
CA VAL A 552 8.24 -15.15 -30.46
C VAL A 552 7.64 -16.52 -30.74
N THR A 553 6.52 -16.56 -31.44
CA THR A 553 5.84 -17.79 -31.85
C THR A 553 5.67 -17.82 -33.36
N SER A 554 5.78 -18.99 -33.97
CA SER A 554 5.46 -19.19 -35.38
C SER A 554 4.43 -20.27 -35.62
N LYS A 555 3.56 -20.06 -36.60
CA LYS A 555 2.56 -21.02 -37.06
C LYS A 555 2.51 -21.06 -38.58
N THR A 556 2.48 -22.26 -39.16
CA THR A 556 2.31 -22.43 -40.60
C THR A 556 0.87 -22.14 -41.02
N LYS A 557 0.70 -21.37 -42.09
CA LYS A 557 -0.61 -21.02 -42.67
C LYS A 557 -0.48 -20.97 -44.20
N GLY A 558 -0.87 -22.06 -44.85
CA GLY A 558 -0.61 -22.26 -46.28
C GLY A 558 0.90 -22.33 -46.54
N ASP A 559 1.36 -21.61 -47.55
CA ASP A 559 2.78 -21.52 -47.93
C ASP A 559 3.59 -20.50 -47.11
N ASN A 560 2.95 -19.87 -46.12
CA ASN A 560 3.55 -18.85 -45.27
C ASN A 560 3.70 -19.31 -43.82
N LEU A 561 4.68 -18.72 -43.15
CA LEU A 561 4.88 -18.77 -41.72
C LEU A 561 4.39 -17.46 -41.09
N GLU A 562 3.37 -17.53 -40.24
CA GLU A 562 2.96 -16.41 -39.40
C GLU A 562 3.83 -16.37 -38.15
N VAL A 563 4.66 -15.33 -38.02
CA VAL A 563 5.54 -15.09 -36.87
C VAL A 563 4.98 -13.95 -36.04
N THR A 564 4.67 -14.21 -34.78
CA THR A 564 4.15 -13.21 -33.83
C THR A 564 5.14 -12.97 -32.72
N VAL A 565 5.43 -11.69 -32.43
CA VAL A 565 6.20 -11.29 -31.25
C VAL A 565 5.31 -10.59 -30.23
N ASN A 566 5.43 -10.98 -28.97
CA ASN A 566 4.70 -10.39 -27.85
C ASN A 566 5.65 -10.07 -26.70
N GLY A 567 5.43 -8.96 -26.02
CA GLY A 567 6.01 -8.74 -24.70
C GLY A 567 5.20 -9.49 -23.65
N ILE A 568 5.89 -10.13 -22.71
CA ILE A 568 5.30 -10.87 -21.61
C ILE A 568 5.96 -10.45 -20.29
N ASP A 569 5.22 -10.62 -19.21
CA ASP A 569 5.73 -10.44 -17.87
C ASP A 569 6.58 -11.65 -17.42
N VAL A 570 7.10 -11.59 -16.19
CA VAL A 570 7.80 -12.74 -15.59
C VAL A 570 6.90 -13.95 -15.38
N ASP A 571 5.59 -13.73 -15.24
CA ASP A 571 4.56 -14.74 -15.39
C ASP A 571 4.16 -14.78 -16.87
N GLU A 572 4.54 -15.84 -17.59
CA GLU A 572 4.46 -15.89 -19.07
C GLU A 572 3.05 -15.70 -19.66
N ASP A 573 2.01 -15.84 -18.83
CA ASP A 573 0.60 -15.69 -19.19
C ASP A 573 0.09 -14.24 -19.18
N ILE A 574 0.83 -13.32 -18.54
CA ILE A 574 0.48 -11.90 -18.42
C ILE A 574 1.14 -11.12 -19.58
N PRO A 575 0.36 -10.55 -20.51
CA PRO A 575 0.90 -9.74 -21.59
C PRO A 575 1.51 -8.44 -21.05
N TYR A 576 2.66 -8.04 -21.59
CA TYR A 576 3.35 -6.80 -21.24
C TYR A 576 3.62 -5.93 -22.46
N SER A 577 2.98 -4.75 -22.54
CA SER A 577 3.05 -3.86 -23.71
C SER A 577 4.22 -2.86 -23.70
N PHE A 578 5.44 -3.35 -23.57
CA PHE A 578 6.65 -2.52 -23.68
C PHE A 578 7.15 -2.35 -25.13
N ILE A 579 6.69 -3.20 -26.05
CA ILE A 579 7.02 -3.12 -27.48
C ILE A 579 6.13 -2.06 -28.12
N MET A 580 6.74 -1.00 -28.64
CA MET A 580 6.06 0.06 -29.37
C MET A 580 5.85 -0.32 -30.83
N ALA A 581 6.88 -0.87 -31.46
CA ALA A 581 6.83 -1.37 -32.82
C ALA A 581 7.75 -2.57 -33.00
N ALA A 582 7.43 -3.39 -33.99
CA ALA A 582 8.31 -4.47 -34.43
C ALA A 582 8.43 -4.46 -35.95
N SER A 583 9.61 -4.81 -36.46
CA SER A 583 9.87 -4.94 -37.89
C SER A 583 10.51 -6.28 -38.21
N CYS A 584 10.07 -6.91 -39.30
CA CYS A 584 10.62 -8.15 -39.82
C CYS A 584 10.46 -8.16 -41.35
N GLY A 585 11.51 -8.54 -42.09
CA GLY A 585 11.46 -8.61 -43.56
C GLY A 585 11.07 -7.29 -44.24
N GLY A 586 11.55 -6.15 -43.73
CA GLY A 586 11.22 -4.81 -44.27
C GLY A 586 9.84 -4.27 -43.91
N LYS A 587 8.96 -5.06 -43.28
CA LYS A 587 7.64 -4.60 -42.82
C LYS A 587 7.72 -4.16 -41.37
N ARG A 588 7.23 -2.95 -41.07
CA ARG A 588 7.09 -2.40 -39.70
C ARG A 588 5.63 -2.41 -39.26
N ILE A 589 5.36 -2.88 -38.05
CA ILE A 589 4.05 -2.84 -37.39
C ILE A 589 4.17 -2.00 -36.13
N ALA A 590 3.39 -0.91 -36.05
CA ALA A 590 3.46 0.09 -34.97
C ALA A 590 2.39 -0.10 -33.89
N LYS A 591 1.53 -1.12 -34.01
CA LYS A 591 0.47 -1.41 -33.04
C LYS A 591 0.26 -2.92 -32.96
N ALA A 592 0.21 -3.44 -31.74
CA ALA A 592 -0.07 -4.85 -31.50
C ALA A 592 -1.44 -5.26 -32.10
N PRO A 593 -1.60 -6.52 -32.57
CA PRO A 593 -0.62 -7.61 -32.52
C PRO A 593 0.50 -7.49 -33.56
N PHE A 594 1.74 -7.81 -33.17
CA PHE A 594 2.92 -7.76 -34.04
C PHE A 594 3.13 -9.09 -34.78
N THR A 595 2.35 -9.32 -35.85
CA THR A 595 2.38 -10.56 -36.64
C THR A 595 2.86 -10.32 -38.07
N PHE A 596 3.86 -11.09 -38.50
CA PHE A 596 4.48 -11.02 -39.82
C PHE A 596 4.19 -12.30 -40.59
N SER A 597 3.91 -12.19 -41.89
CA SER A 597 3.77 -13.33 -42.78
C SER A 597 5.06 -13.44 -43.60
N VAL A 598 5.78 -14.56 -43.44
CA VAL A 598 7.06 -14.80 -44.11
C VAL A 598 6.93 -16.05 -45.00
N PRO A 599 7.40 -16.04 -46.26
CA PRO A 599 7.36 -17.22 -47.11
C PRO A 599 8.13 -18.40 -46.49
N ALA A 600 7.54 -19.60 -46.48
CA ALA A 600 8.14 -20.76 -45.80
C ALA A 600 9.51 -21.17 -46.39
N GLY A 601 9.73 -20.91 -47.68
CA GLY A 601 11.02 -21.17 -48.36
C GLY A 601 12.17 -20.27 -47.92
N GLU A 602 11.88 -19.03 -47.49
CA GLU A 602 12.88 -18.08 -46.97
C GLU A 602 13.19 -18.32 -45.48
N ALA A 603 12.24 -18.87 -44.75
CA ALA A 603 12.32 -19.18 -43.32
C ALA A 603 13.23 -20.39 -42.97
N GLY A 604 13.61 -21.21 -43.96
CA GLY A 604 14.33 -22.46 -43.75
C GLY A 604 15.86 -22.37 -43.77
N SER A 605 16.44 -21.27 -44.26
CA SER A 605 17.89 -21.17 -44.51
C SER A 605 18.66 -20.19 -43.60
N GLN A 606 17.99 -19.18 -43.02
CA GLN A 606 18.61 -18.22 -42.10
C GLN A 606 17.65 -17.77 -40.97
N PRO A 607 18.18 -17.38 -39.80
CA PRO A 607 17.37 -16.79 -38.73
C PRO A 607 16.67 -15.50 -39.19
N LEU A 608 15.39 -15.36 -38.85
CA LEU A 608 14.62 -14.14 -39.06
C LEU A 608 15.08 -13.05 -38.09
N GLN A 609 15.36 -11.88 -38.63
CA GLN A 609 15.78 -10.70 -37.88
C GLN A 609 14.54 -9.87 -37.51
N ILE A 610 14.17 -9.89 -36.22
CA ILE A 610 13.02 -9.17 -35.69
C ILE A 610 13.50 -7.97 -34.89
N LYS A 611 13.42 -6.78 -35.49
CA LYS A 611 13.79 -5.52 -34.83
C LYS A 611 12.64 -5.03 -33.96
N LEU A 612 12.89 -4.84 -32.68
CA LEU A 612 11.98 -4.29 -31.67
C LEU A 612 12.32 -2.82 -31.41
N GLU A 613 11.29 -2.00 -31.31
CA GLU A 613 11.35 -0.61 -30.86
C GLU A 613 10.52 -0.46 -29.58
N PHE A 614 10.98 0.39 -28.68
CA PHE A 614 10.45 0.53 -27.33
C PHE A 614 9.98 1.95 -27.05
N LEU A 615 9.27 2.14 -25.93
CA LEU A 615 8.80 3.47 -25.51
C LEU A 615 9.92 4.41 -25.07
N GLY A 616 11.11 3.89 -24.72
CA GLY A 616 12.29 4.70 -24.47
C GLY A 616 12.30 5.41 -23.11
N HIS A 617 11.53 4.91 -22.13
CA HIS A 617 11.42 5.51 -20.80
C HIS A 617 12.76 5.61 -20.07
N TYR A 618 13.72 4.75 -20.43
CA TYR A 618 15.05 4.67 -19.85
C TYR A 618 16.17 4.93 -20.87
N GLY A 619 15.82 5.48 -22.04
CA GLY A 619 16.75 5.66 -23.15
C GLY A 619 17.03 4.39 -23.94
N GLU A 620 16.25 3.33 -23.75
CA GLU A 620 16.50 2.06 -24.40
C GLU A 620 16.30 2.13 -25.92
N GLY A 621 17.37 1.87 -26.67
CA GLY A 621 17.38 1.86 -28.13
C GLY A 621 16.73 0.62 -28.72
N PRO A 622 16.56 0.55 -30.05
CA PRO A 622 16.01 -0.63 -30.70
C PRO A 622 16.90 -1.87 -30.50
N LEU A 623 16.30 -3.05 -30.47
CA LEU A 623 16.97 -4.34 -30.31
C LEU A 623 16.55 -5.29 -31.42
N THR A 624 17.49 -6.02 -32.02
CA THR A 624 17.17 -7.06 -33.01
C THR A 624 17.27 -8.45 -32.39
N LEU A 625 16.20 -9.24 -32.48
CA LEU A 625 16.16 -10.64 -32.08
C LEU A 625 16.40 -11.54 -33.29
N GLU A 626 17.19 -12.59 -33.10
CA GLU A 626 17.40 -13.64 -34.09
C GLU A 626 16.48 -14.83 -33.78
N TYR A 627 15.48 -15.05 -34.65
CA TYR A 627 14.48 -16.10 -34.49
C TYR A 627 14.65 -17.19 -35.54
N GLU A 628 14.81 -18.43 -35.09
CA GLU A 628 14.84 -19.59 -35.98
C GLU A 628 13.44 -20.23 -36.01
N PRO A 629 12.77 -20.23 -37.18
CA PRO A 629 11.44 -20.80 -37.36
C PRO A 629 11.26 -22.24 -36.89
N ALA A 630 12.32 -23.04 -36.89
CA ALA A 630 12.30 -24.44 -36.46
C ALA A 630 11.84 -24.63 -35.01
N HIS A 631 12.05 -23.64 -34.13
CA HIS A 631 11.73 -23.78 -32.71
C HIS A 631 10.24 -23.62 -32.38
N LYS A 632 9.41 -23.12 -33.31
CA LYS A 632 7.98 -22.75 -33.11
C LYS A 632 7.69 -21.72 -32.03
N THR A 633 8.37 -21.73 -30.89
CA THR A 633 8.24 -20.78 -29.79
C THR A 633 9.61 -20.54 -29.16
N CYS A 634 10.06 -19.29 -29.15
CA CYS A 634 11.28 -18.87 -28.46
C CYS A 634 10.94 -17.80 -27.42
N LEU A 635 11.62 -17.87 -26.27
CA LEU A 635 11.56 -16.85 -25.24
C LEU A 635 12.91 -16.13 -25.16
N TYR A 636 12.87 -14.81 -25.05
CA TYR A 636 14.04 -13.93 -24.99
C TYR A 636 14.01 -13.14 -23.68
N TRP A 637 15.09 -13.23 -22.91
CA TRP A 637 15.34 -12.46 -21.70
C TRP A 637 16.23 -11.31 -22.09
N LEU A 638 15.70 -10.11 -21.95
CA LEU A 638 16.34 -8.87 -22.36
C LEU A 638 16.67 -8.09 -21.10
N SER A 639 17.89 -7.60 -20.98
CA SER A 639 18.31 -6.69 -19.92
C SER A 639 18.98 -5.48 -20.53
N TYR A 640 18.51 -4.29 -20.20
CA TYR A 640 19.11 -3.04 -20.64
C TYR A 640 19.84 -2.37 -19.48
N ASP A 641 21.10 -2.04 -19.72
CA ASP A 641 21.92 -1.26 -18.79
C ASP A 641 21.86 0.22 -19.18
N MET A 642 21.26 1.03 -18.32
CA MET A 642 21.11 2.47 -18.56
C MET A 642 22.42 3.24 -18.48
N SER A 643 23.43 2.71 -17.77
CA SER A 643 24.74 3.33 -17.63
C SER A 643 25.63 3.09 -18.86
N GLU A 644 25.51 1.91 -19.47
CA GLU A 644 26.24 1.55 -20.70
C GLU A 644 25.47 1.94 -21.97
N GLY A 645 24.15 2.14 -21.86
CA GLY A 645 23.28 2.40 -23.00
C GLY A 645 23.08 1.16 -23.89
N ALA A 646 23.27 -0.04 -23.35
CA ALA A 646 23.39 -1.28 -24.11
C ALA A 646 22.39 -2.37 -23.68
N TRP A 647 21.96 -3.18 -24.64
CA TRP A 647 21.17 -4.38 -24.40
C TRP A 647 22.08 -5.60 -24.23
N HIS A 648 21.74 -6.45 -23.26
CA HIS A 648 22.18 -7.83 -23.19
C HIS A 648 20.97 -8.74 -23.39
N GLN A 649 21.16 -9.84 -24.13
CA GLN A 649 20.10 -10.78 -24.43
C GLN A 649 20.52 -12.21 -24.11
N MET A 650 19.58 -13.00 -23.59
CA MET A 650 19.69 -14.45 -23.45
C MET A 650 18.48 -15.11 -24.09
N LYS A 651 18.73 -16.10 -24.96
CA LYS A 651 17.69 -16.88 -25.65
C LYS A 651 17.50 -18.20 -24.89
N LYS A 652 16.26 -18.49 -24.45
CA LYS A 652 15.90 -19.83 -23.95
C LYS A 652 14.97 -20.49 -24.96
N GLN A 653 15.41 -21.63 -25.46
CA GLN A 653 14.62 -22.49 -26.32
C GLN A 653 13.85 -23.46 -25.41
N ASN A 654 12.53 -23.55 -25.57
CA ASN A 654 11.82 -24.71 -25.02
C ASN A 654 12.14 -25.88 -25.95
N GLN A 655 12.80 -26.91 -25.40
CA GLN A 655 12.93 -28.21 -26.06
C GLN A 655 11.55 -28.87 -26.19
#